data_AF-A0A6J8AU28-F1
#
_entry.id   AF-A0A6J8AU28-F1
#
_cell.length_a   1.000
_cell.length_b   1.000
_cell.length_c   1.000
_cell.angle_alpha   90.00
_cell.angle_beta   90.00
_cell.angle_gamma   90.00
#
_symmetry.space_group_name_H-M   'P 1'
#
loop_
_entity.id
_entity.type
_entity.pdbx_description
1 polymer ?
#
loop_
_entity_poly.entity_id
_entity_poly.type
_entity_poly.pdbx_seq_one_letter_code
_entity_poly.pdbx_strand_id
1 'polypeptide(L)'
;MDGFKLYVTNTSTIPPDGYLCYEDPDPGLPNITQTIPCNQLGKYVIYYDIKGDEDYGPIVELCYVSINGCRKNLWGRNCTQPCSENCIENHFYPGNGSCIWGCKDINCLNDVCDKDTLICTEGCKGGRTGQYCNKYAKCFGDSKMTVTKCTPEIYKVDVGNIKAYIGDLQYKADSNILTITVGILTAALVTAVVTGVLAVVIIRKKKRRTTKEFRMELLTREEIIREASREEFADAQMSIRDIKSDLVTSRVPFCNYQTYILHQLFPNQDITTNILLQDLESHSGMQLFMLYKAVQTIVEMGPIDALTGNSKNTISEEKLLKMRIKHQTMTLQIDLNGNSDQHYPVNVLDCDTISQVKQKCCAQIYKNKPASEIPNSNELSLEWQEGRAGKLSLNDIDNTSERNSGLVSLNTLKHYMVTDNSRMALMYRQHDEEEACVNSSRFGTQSVRSEDIALLVQEKGDEEEPETHKWHLSNLPDDVKSTREVDYGDIFLNRLFQTKLLLADYIDSTFEGLVDQQSLSISIRYFFCMLDRFGKDYKIDSEVLQSWKIECYATQIWAPLIGKPDILFDVNVPGHVEPCLDILRQVVVESFTQTAHEVNKESPTQQLLFHKDKLRYRDLIDPFFTRVIPVTDKEFWSEIDEMSNKQKADLKFSRQSTLDQLYQLFIVKYRREIIDDLEDIEESKDLQFANKLEEVIDLIEETSSDS
;
A
#
# COMPACT_ATOMS: atom_id res chain seq x y z
N MET A 1 -5.54 24.55 -4.90
CA MET A 1 -5.82 24.87 -6.31
C MET A 1 -6.33 26.29 -6.35
N ASP A 2 -5.63 27.20 -7.04
CA ASP A 2 -6.02 28.61 -7.22
C ASP A 2 -6.85 28.78 -8.51
N GLY A 3 -7.70 27.81 -8.84
CA GLY A 3 -8.46 27.72 -10.08
C GLY A 3 -7.92 26.69 -11.09
N PHE A 4 -8.66 26.43 -12.17
CA PHE A 4 -8.28 25.46 -13.21
C PHE A 4 -8.74 25.85 -14.62
N LYS A 5 -8.10 25.24 -15.63
CA LYS A 5 -8.40 25.41 -17.05
C LYS A 5 -8.64 24.07 -17.72
N LEU A 6 -9.58 24.01 -18.65
CA LEU A 6 -9.86 22.81 -19.43
C LEU A 6 -9.64 23.10 -20.91
N TYR A 7 -8.75 22.33 -21.53
CA TYR A 7 -8.36 22.46 -22.94
C TYR A 7 -8.84 21.26 -23.75
N VAL A 8 -9.28 21.51 -24.98
CA VAL A 8 -9.49 20.48 -25.98
C VAL A 8 -8.40 20.60 -27.05
N THR A 9 -7.69 19.50 -27.30
CA THR A 9 -6.53 19.47 -28.20
C THR A 9 -6.44 18.14 -28.96
N ASN A 10 -5.70 18.13 -30.07
CA ASN A 10 -5.37 16.92 -30.83
C ASN A 10 -4.02 16.31 -30.44
N THR A 11 -3.29 16.96 -29.53
CA THR A 11 -1.93 16.63 -29.10
C THR A 11 -1.88 16.45 -27.58
N SER A 12 -0.99 15.60 -27.07
CA SER A 12 -0.90 15.29 -25.63
C SER A 12 0.15 16.15 -24.92
N THR A 13 0.40 17.38 -25.38
CA THR A 13 1.48 18.22 -24.84
C THR A 13 1.04 18.95 -23.56
N ILE A 14 2.00 19.23 -22.66
CA ILE A 14 1.79 20.01 -21.43
C ILE A 14 2.92 21.07 -21.39
N PRO A 15 2.62 22.38 -21.27
CA PRO A 15 1.28 22.98 -21.21
C PRO A 15 0.50 22.74 -22.51
N PRO A 16 -0.84 22.59 -22.41
CA PRO A 16 -1.67 22.15 -23.53
C PRO A 16 -1.71 23.17 -24.68
N ASP A 17 -1.31 22.74 -25.87
CA ASP A 17 -1.55 23.45 -27.13
C ASP A 17 -2.97 23.14 -27.64
N GLY A 18 -3.97 23.79 -27.05
CA GLY A 18 -5.37 23.48 -27.29
C GLY A 18 -6.29 24.68 -27.23
N TYR A 19 -7.54 24.46 -27.63
CA TYR A 19 -8.60 25.44 -27.42
C TYR A 19 -9.05 25.40 -25.96
N LEU A 20 -8.96 26.55 -25.28
CA LEU A 20 -9.46 26.70 -23.90
C LEU A 20 -11.00 26.66 -23.91
N CYS A 21 -11.56 25.61 -23.33
CA CYS A 21 -13.00 25.40 -23.25
C CYS A 21 -13.62 26.03 -21.98
N TYR A 22 -12.87 26.07 -20.87
CA TYR A 22 -13.35 26.58 -19.59
C TYR A 22 -12.20 27.02 -18.70
N GLU A 23 -12.41 28.08 -17.91
CA GLU A 23 -11.47 28.59 -16.92
C GLU A 23 -12.25 28.95 -15.66
N ASP A 24 -11.85 28.36 -14.53
CA ASP A 24 -12.31 28.70 -13.20
C ASP A 24 -11.24 29.51 -12.48
N PRO A 25 -11.48 30.79 -12.17
CA PRO A 25 -10.52 31.63 -11.47
C PRO A 25 -10.61 31.52 -9.94
N ASP A 26 -11.60 30.81 -9.39
CA ASP A 26 -11.83 30.79 -7.94
C ASP A 26 -11.00 29.70 -7.23
N PRO A 27 -10.41 30.00 -6.06
CA PRO A 27 -9.68 29.02 -5.27
C PRO A 27 -10.65 28.04 -4.59
N GLY A 28 -10.63 26.77 -5.01
CA GLY A 28 -11.49 25.70 -4.48
C GLY A 28 -11.35 24.39 -5.26
N LEU A 29 -11.85 23.28 -4.70
CA LEU A 29 -11.97 22.01 -5.42
C LEU A 29 -13.16 22.09 -6.40
N PRO A 30 -13.02 21.67 -7.67
CA PRO A 30 -14.13 21.63 -8.61
C PRO A 30 -15.24 20.69 -8.10
N ASN A 31 -16.48 21.01 -8.44
CA ASN A 31 -17.61 20.15 -8.09
C ASN A 31 -17.52 18.83 -8.87
N ILE A 32 -17.57 17.69 -8.17
CA ILE A 32 -17.42 16.33 -8.73
C ILE A 32 -18.43 16.04 -9.85
N THR A 33 -19.57 16.73 -9.86
CA THR A 33 -20.57 16.66 -10.94
C THR A 33 -20.70 18.02 -11.65
N GLN A 34 -19.87 18.26 -12.67
CA GLN A 34 -19.94 19.45 -13.51
C GLN A 34 -20.04 19.09 -14.99
N THR A 35 -20.94 19.76 -15.72
CA THR A 35 -21.07 19.63 -17.18
C THR A 35 -20.56 20.89 -17.85
N ILE A 36 -19.50 20.78 -18.64
CA ILE A 36 -18.85 21.91 -19.32
C ILE A 36 -19.10 21.81 -20.84
N PRO A 37 -19.84 22.76 -21.44
CA PRO A 37 -20.07 22.76 -22.88
C PRO A 37 -18.83 23.28 -23.64
N CYS A 38 -18.23 22.44 -24.49
CA CYS A 38 -17.20 22.88 -25.43
C CYS A 38 -17.57 22.59 -26.89
N ASN A 39 -17.44 23.61 -27.75
CA ASN A 39 -17.85 23.54 -29.16
C ASN A 39 -16.71 23.14 -30.12
N GLN A 40 -15.53 22.78 -29.59
CA GLN A 40 -14.37 22.36 -30.38
C GLN A 40 -14.16 20.85 -30.29
N LEU A 41 -13.70 20.26 -31.39
CA LEU A 41 -13.35 18.85 -31.45
C LEU A 41 -11.85 18.69 -31.20
N GLY A 42 -11.49 17.73 -30.35
CA GLY A 42 -10.11 17.35 -30.09
C GLY A 42 -10.01 15.91 -29.59
N LYS A 43 -8.86 15.28 -29.84
CA LYS A 43 -8.56 13.91 -29.40
C LYS A 43 -8.39 13.79 -27.88
N TYR A 44 -7.94 14.84 -27.22
CA TYR A 44 -7.67 14.87 -25.78
C TYR A 44 -8.38 16.06 -25.13
N VAL A 45 -8.88 15.85 -23.92
CA VAL A 45 -9.34 16.89 -23.01
C VAL A 45 -8.31 16.97 -21.88
N ILE A 46 -7.62 18.10 -21.74
CA ILE A 46 -6.56 18.29 -20.76
C ILE A 46 -7.02 19.27 -19.69
N TYR A 47 -6.99 18.83 -18.44
CA TYR A 47 -7.20 19.66 -17.27
C TYR A 47 -5.86 20.26 -16.82
N TYR A 48 -5.82 21.56 -16.52
CA TYR A 48 -4.61 22.31 -16.25
C TYR A 48 -4.80 23.26 -15.06
N ASP A 49 -4.03 23.09 -13.98
CA ASP A 49 -4.11 23.94 -12.77
C ASP A 49 -3.44 25.32 -13.02
N ILE A 50 -4.01 26.38 -12.47
CA ILE A 50 -3.54 27.77 -12.66
C ILE A 50 -2.32 28.09 -11.76
N LYS A 51 -2.03 27.30 -10.71
CA LYS A 51 -0.79 27.42 -9.93
C LYS A 51 -0.23 26.07 -9.46
N GLY A 52 0.73 25.58 -10.22
CA GLY A 52 1.80 24.71 -9.74
C GLY A 52 3.08 25.07 -10.49
N ASP A 53 4.16 25.26 -9.76
CA ASP A 53 5.52 25.29 -10.30
C ASP A 53 5.71 24.11 -11.28
N GLU A 54 6.58 24.24 -12.29
CA GLU A 54 6.74 23.34 -13.46
C GLU A 54 6.95 21.83 -13.17
N ASP A 55 6.97 21.39 -11.90
CA ASP A 55 7.27 20.03 -11.44
C ASP A 55 6.09 19.21 -10.88
N TYR A 56 4.87 19.77 -10.78
CA TYR A 56 3.66 19.01 -10.40
C TYR A 56 2.67 18.92 -11.56
N GLY A 57 2.51 17.73 -12.14
CA GLY A 57 1.46 17.45 -13.12
C GLY A 57 0.06 17.57 -12.49
N PRO A 58 -1.00 17.81 -13.29
CA PRO A 58 -2.35 18.01 -12.77
C PRO A 58 -2.84 16.75 -12.02
N ILE A 59 -3.02 16.86 -10.70
CA ILE A 59 -3.65 15.83 -9.86
C ILE A 59 -5.13 16.17 -9.73
N VAL A 60 -5.94 15.65 -10.65
CA VAL A 60 -7.33 15.27 -10.42
C VAL A 60 -7.55 13.99 -11.23
N GLU A 61 -7.75 12.85 -10.56
CA GLU A 61 -8.25 11.65 -11.22
C GLU A 61 -9.68 11.94 -11.72
N LEU A 62 -9.82 12.18 -13.03
CA LEU A 62 -11.12 12.23 -13.67
C LEU A 62 -11.69 10.80 -13.68
N CYS A 63 -12.54 10.47 -12.71
CA CYS A 63 -13.06 9.11 -12.54
C CYS A 63 -13.82 8.57 -13.76
N TYR A 64 -14.32 9.44 -14.64
CA TYR A 64 -14.76 9.08 -15.99
C TYR A 64 -14.97 10.33 -16.84
N VAL A 65 -14.67 10.24 -18.15
CA VAL A 65 -15.06 11.26 -19.14
C VAL A 65 -16.07 10.62 -20.08
N SER A 66 -17.33 11.06 -20.02
CA SER A 66 -18.38 10.63 -20.95
C SER A 66 -18.59 11.71 -22.02
N ILE A 67 -18.10 11.45 -23.23
CA ILE A 67 -18.37 12.30 -24.40
C ILE A 67 -19.72 11.88 -24.99
N ASN A 68 -20.79 12.52 -24.52
CA ASN A 68 -22.13 12.25 -25.03
C ASN A 68 -22.38 13.04 -26.33
N GLY A 69 -22.23 12.36 -27.46
CA GLY A 69 -22.71 12.84 -28.75
C GLY A 69 -24.19 12.49 -28.97
N CYS A 70 -24.79 13.07 -30.00
CA CYS A 70 -26.12 12.68 -30.46
C CYS A 70 -26.11 11.30 -31.14
N ARG A 71 -27.23 10.57 -31.09
CA ARG A 71 -27.42 9.32 -31.87
C ARG A 71 -27.27 9.61 -33.38
N LYS A 72 -26.87 8.58 -34.13
CA LYS A 72 -26.60 8.65 -35.58
C LYS A 72 -27.75 9.38 -36.30
N ASN A 73 -27.42 10.39 -37.12
CA ASN A 73 -28.33 11.25 -37.90
C ASN A 73 -29.13 12.33 -37.13
N LEU A 74 -28.76 12.66 -35.89
CA LEU A 74 -29.35 13.77 -35.13
C LEU A 74 -28.29 14.75 -34.61
N TRP A 75 -28.62 16.03 -34.52
CA TRP A 75 -27.72 17.09 -34.01
C TRP A 75 -28.47 18.18 -33.24
N GLY A 76 -27.71 19.14 -32.69
CA GLY A 76 -28.24 20.26 -31.89
C GLY A 76 -28.27 19.96 -30.38
N ARG A 77 -28.51 21.00 -29.57
CA ARG A 77 -28.35 20.95 -28.09
C ARG A 77 -29.12 19.82 -27.39
N ASN A 78 -30.21 19.33 -27.98
CA ASN A 78 -31.03 18.24 -27.44
C ASN A 78 -31.10 17.01 -28.37
N CYS A 79 -30.25 16.92 -29.40
CA CYS A 79 -30.24 15.81 -30.37
C CYS A 79 -31.60 15.56 -31.06
N THR A 80 -32.34 16.62 -31.35
CA THR A 80 -33.67 16.56 -31.97
C THR A 80 -33.70 17.01 -33.42
N GLN A 81 -32.62 17.62 -33.93
CA GLN A 81 -32.60 18.11 -35.32
C GLN A 81 -32.07 17.02 -36.26
N PRO A 82 -32.82 16.67 -37.32
CA PRO A 82 -32.38 15.66 -38.28
C PRO A 82 -31.23 16.18 -39.13
N CYS A 83 -30.30 15.29 -39.45
CA CYS A 83 -29.13 15.62 -40.26
C CYS A 83 -29.46 15.71 -41.75
N SER A 84 -28.73 16.59 -42.45
CA SER A 84 -28.88 16.78 -43.89
C SER A 84 -28.36 15.57 -44.67
N GLU A 85 -29.19 14.94 -45.50
CA GLU A 85 -28.82 13.78 -46.36
C GLU A 85 -27.76 14.11 -47.44
N ASN A 86 -27.46 15.39 -47.58
CA ASN A 86 -26.48 15.90 -48.53
C ASN A 86 -25.06 15.90 -47.97
N CYS A 87 -24.82 15.49 -46.73
CA CYS A 87 -23.46 15.30 -46.22
C CYS A 87 -22.88 13.96 -46.70
N ILE A 88 -21.61 13.98 -47.09
CA ILE A 88 -20.89 12.74 -47.43
C ILE A 88 -20.87 11.85 -46.17
N GLU A 89 -21.33 10.61 -46.35
CA GLU A 89 -21.47 9.59 -45.30
C GLU A 89 -22.32 9.99 -44.07
N ASN A 90 -23.11 11.06 -44.17
CA ASN A 90 -23.92 11.61 -43.08
C ASN A 90 -23.11 12.04 -41.83
N HIS A 91 -21.86 12.47 -42.00
CA HIS A 91 -21.02 13.02 -40.91
C HIS A 91 -21.18 14.55 -40.77
N PHE A 92 -21.47 15.05 -39.56
CA PHE A 92 -21.79 16.46 -39.29
C PHE A 92 -21.29 16.93 -37.91
N TYR A 93 -20.97 18.22 -37.78
CA TYR A 93 -20.57 18.85 -36.52
C TYR A 93 -21.77 18.96 -35.55
N PRO A 94 -21.72 18.41 -34.32
CA PRO A 94 -22.88 18.34 -33.42
C PRO A 94 -23.43 19.70 -32.99
N GLY A 95 -22.57 20.73 -32.93
CA GLY A 95 -22.93 22.06 -32.43
C GLY A 95 -23.63 22.97 -33.45
N ASN A 96 -23.44 22.74 -34.76
CA ASN A 96 -23.96 23.63 -35.81
C ASN A 96 -24.48 22.92 -37.08
N GLY A 97 -24.39 21.58 -37.15
CA GLY A 97 -24.96 20.78 -38.22
C GLY A 97 -24.22 20.82 -39.55
N SER A 98 -23.02 21.40 -39.60
CA SER A 98 -22.21 21.49 -40.82
C SER A 98 -21.61 20.13 -41.19
N CYS A 99 -21.55 19.76 -42.47
CA CYS A 99 -20.97 18.47 -42.89
C CYS A 99 -19.47 18.42 -42.57
N ILE A 100 -19.01 17.39 -41.86
CA ILE A 100 -17.58 17.26 -41.49
C ILE A 100 -16.73 16.99 -42.74
N TRP A 101 -17.26 16.20 -43.68
CA TRP A 101 -16.50 15.73 -44.86
C TRP A 101 -17.02 16.30 -46.19
N GLY A 102 -17.75 17.42 -46.15
CA GLY A 102 -18.29 18.08 -47.35
C GLY A 102 -19.68 17.59 -47.79
N CYS A 103 -20.21 18.24 -48.83
CA CYS A 103 -21.55 18.00 -49.36
C CYS A 103 -21.50 17.18 -50.67
N LYS A 104 -22.54 16.38 -50.94
CA LYS A 104 -22.80 15.77 -52.26
C LYS A 104 -23.12 16.90 -53.25
N ASP A 105 -22.44 16.90 -54.41
CA ASP A 105 -22.24 17.98 -55.40
C ASP A 105 -23.45 18.78 -55.96
N ILE A 106 -24.65 18.60 -55.43
CA ILE A 106 -25.92 18.95 -56.11
C ILE A 106 -26.31 20.45 -56.11
N ASN A 107 -25.61 21.31 -55.37
CA ASN A 107 -26.03 22.72 -55.18
C ASN A 107 -25.03 23.79 -55.67
N CYS A 108 -23.85 23.39 -56.12
CA CYS A 108 -22.90 24.30 -56.77
C CYS A 108 -23.31 24.52 -58.24
N LEU A 109 -23.12 25.75 -58.74
CA LEU A 109 -23.29 26.04 -60.17
C LEU A 109 -22.36 25.12 -60.97
N ASN A 110 -22.91 24.47 -62.00
CA ASN A 110 -22.23 23.43 -62.80
C ASN A 110 -21.74 22.17 -62.04
N ASP A 111 -22.19 21.95 -60.79
CA ASP A 111 -21.79 20.79 -59.96
C ASP A 111 -20.28 20.73 -59.65
N VAL A 112 -19.60 21.89 -59.64
CA VAL A 112 -18.16 22.01 -59.36
C VAL A 112 -17.92 22.56 -57.95
N CYS A 113 -17.27 21.77 -57.11
CA CYS A 113 -16.84 22.15 -55.76
C CYS A 113 -15.32 21.98 -55.63
N ASP A 114 -14.66 22.94 -54.98
CA ASP A 114 -13.24 22.82 -54.65
C ASP A 114 -13.06 21.69 -53.63
N LYS A 115 -12.28 20.67 -53.97
CA LYS A 115 -12.22 19.42 -53.20
C LYS A 115 -11.50 19.56 -51.86
N ASP A 116 -10.67 20.60 -51.71
CA ASP A 116 -9.84 20.78 -50.52
C ASP A 116 -10.50 21.76 -49.54
N THR A 117 -11.17 22.80 -50.06
CA THR A 117 -11.83 23.84 -49.24
C THR A 117 -13.35 23.65 -49.13
N LEU A 118 -13.92 22.82 -50.01
CA LEU A 118 -15.34 22.49 -50.09
C LEU A 118 -16.25 23.70 -50.37
N ILE A 119 -15.72 24.74 -51.01
CA ILE A 119 -16.41 25.96 -51.42
C ILE A 119 -16.88 25.80 -52.89
N CYS A 120 -18.09 26.26 -53.22
CA CYS A 120 -18.55 26.30 -54.61
C CYS A 120 -17.86 27.47 -55.32
N THR A 121 -16.81 27.18 -56.09
CA THR A 121 -15.96 28.19 -56.72
C THR A 121 -16.64 28.93 -57.87
N GLU A 122 -17.60 28.29 -58.55
CA GLU A 122 -18.34 28.89 -59.67
C GLU A 122 -19.70 29.49 -59.27
N GLY A 123 -20.01 29.56 -57.97
CA GLY A 123 -21.26 30.09 -57.43
C GLY A 123 -22.35 29.03 -57.23
N CYS A 124 -23.59 29.46 -57.03
CA CYS A 124 -24.69 28.61 -56.53
C CYS A 124 -25.83 28.44 -57.54
N LYS A 125 -26.40 27.23 -57.66
CA LYS A 125 -27.61 27.00 -58.48
C LYS A 125 -28.86 27.61 -57.83
N GLY A 126 -29.75 28.17 -58.65
CA GLY A 126 -31.15 28.43 -58.29
C GLY A 126 -31.38 29.43 -57.16
N GLY A 127 -30.86 30.66 -57.28
CA GLY A 127 -31.15 31.75 -56.33
C GLY A 127 -30.56 31.54 -54.93
N ARG A 128 -29.62 30.61 -54.78
CA ARG A 128 -28.90 30.34 -53.54
C ARG A 128 -27.65 31.22 -53.40
N THR A 129 -27.18 31.44 -52.17
CA THR A 129 -26.06 32.33 -51.83
C THR A 129 -25.25 31.79 -50.65
N GLY A 130 -24.04 32.34 -50.44
CA GLY A 130 -23.05 31.90 -49.45
C GLY A 130 -21.99 30.95 -50.03
N GLN A 131 -20.80 30.89 -49.40
CA GLN A 131 -19.64 30.12 -49.88
C GLN A 131 -19.91 28.62 -50.09
N TYR A 132 -20.92 28.08 -49.41
CA TYR A 132 -21.33 26.66 -49.51
C TYR A 132 -22.70 26.48 -50.19
N CYS A 133 -23.27 27.53 -50.78
CA CYS A 133 -24.53 27.49 -51.53
C CYS A 133 -25.73 26.90 -50.78
N ASN A 134 -25.78 27.16 -49.48
CA ASN A 134 -26.75 26.57 -48.54
C ASN A 134 -27.83 27.56 -48.06
N LYS A 135 -27.84 28.81 -48.52
CA LYS A 135 -28.88 29.82 -48.19
C LYS A 135 -29.67 30.22 -49.44
N TYR A 136 -30.99 30.39 -49.36
CA TYR A 136 -31.80 30.98 -50.44
C TYR A 136 -31.86 32.50 -50.30
N ALA A 137 -31.59 33.23 -51.38
CA ALA A 137 -31.78 34.67 -51.41
C ALA A 137 -33.29 34.99 -51.52
N LYS A 138 -33.86 35.67 -50.52
CA LYS A 138 -35.17 36.32 -50.65
C LYS A 138 -34.96 37.68 -51.31
N CYS A 139 -35.51 37.87 -52.51
CA CYS A 139 -35.57 39.19 -53.14
C CYS A 139 -36.59 40.08 -52.41
N PHE A 140 -36.14 41.25 -51.97
CA PHE A 140 -36.99 42.42 -51.72
C PHE A 140 -36.58 43.51 -52.72
N GLY A 141 -37.50 43.85 -53.64
CA GLY A 141 -37.62 45.13 -54.34
C GLY A 141 -36.48 45.62 -55.26
N ASP A 142 -36.74 45.59 -56.57
CA ASP A 142 -36.63 46.70 -57.55
C ASP A 142 -35.35 47.57 -57.54
N SER A 143 -34.53 47.72 -58.59
CA SER A 143 -34.74 47.66 -60.03
C SER A 143 -33.39 47.67 -60.78
N LYS A 144 -33.33 46.99 -61.95
CA LYS A 144 -32.42 47.22 -63.09
C LYS A 144 -30.89 47.14 -62.88
N MET A 145 -30.29 46.04 -63.35
CA MET A 145 -28.99 46.10 -64.04
C MET A 145 -29.06 45.26 -65.32
N THR A 146 -29.21 45.98 -66.43
CA THR A 146 -28.88 45.50 -67.78
C THR A 146 -27.37 45.44 -67.95
N VAL A 147 -26.94 44.44 -68.70
CA VAL A 147 -25.58 44.19 -69.21
C VAL A 147 -24.96 45.46 -69.81
N THR A 148 -23.76 45.83 -69.35
CA THR A 148 -22.83 46.65 -70.13
C THR A 148 -21.42 46.08 -69.98
N LYS A 149 -20.96 45.42 -71.04
CA LYS A 149 -19.53 45.34 -71.36
C LYS A 149 -19.12 46.73 -71.87
N CYS A 150 -17.99 47.25 -71.40
CA CYS A 150 -16.94 47.93 -72.16
C CYS A 150 -16.28 49.15 -71.47
N THR A 151 -14.95 49.12 -71.55
CA THR A 151 -13.91 50.19 -71.55
C THR A 151 -13.23 50.64 -70.25
N PRO A 152 -11.88 50.78 -70.27
CA PRO A 152 -11.05 51.10 -69.11
C PRO A 152 -11.01 52.61 -68.81
N GLU A 153 -10.70 52.97 -67.57
CA GLU A 153 -10.55 54.36 -67.13
C GLU A 153 -9.37 55.04 -67.83
N ILE A 154 -9.62 56.21 -68.42
CA ILE A 154 -8.61 57.05 -69.05
C ILE A 154 -8.41 58.29 -68.17
N TYR A 155 -7.21 58.48 -67.63
CA TYR A 155 -6.90 59.65 -66.80
C TYR A 155 -6.67 60.89 -67.67
N LYS A 156 -7.27 62.01 -67.25
CA LYS A 156 -7.22 63.29 -67.96
C LYS A 156 -6.30 64.25 -67.21
N VAL A 157 -5.28 64.77 -67.88
CA VAL A 157 -4.41 65.82 -67.36
C VAL A 157 -4.76 67.12 -68.09
N ASP A 158 -5.07 68.18 -67.33
CA ASP A 158 -5.35 69.52 -67.87
C ASP A 158 -4.07 70.36 -67.81
N VAL A 159 -3.52 70.72 -68.98
CA VAL A 159 -2.42 71.68 -69.07
C VAL A 159 -2.84 72.79 -70.04
N GLY A 160 -3.35 73.88 -69.48
CA GLY A 160 -3.87 75.02 -70.26
C GLY A 160 -5.09 74.64 -71.11
N ASN A 161 -5.13 75.09 -72.37
CA ASN A 161 -6.29 74.91 -73.26
C ASN A 161 -6.26 73.61 -74.11
N ILE A 162 -5.42 72.63 -73.79
CA ILE A 162 -5.37 71.33 -74.49
C ILE A 162 -5.63 70.20 -73.50
N LYS A 163 -6.60 69.34 -73.83
CA LYS A 163 -7.00 68.17 -73.05
C LYS A 163 -6.61 66.90 -73.82
N ALA A 164 -5.67 66.12 -73.28
CA ALA A 164 -5.25 64.83 -73.86
C ALA A 164 -5.18 63.73 -72.78
N TYR A 165 -5.29 62.48 -73.23
CA TYR A 165 -5.40 61.28 -72.42
C TYR A 165 -4.11 60.44 -72.52
N ILE A 166 -3.53 60.01 -71.40
CA ILE A 166 -2.28 59.21 -71.34
C ILE A 166 -2.54 57.91 -70.53
N GLY A 167 -2.00 56.77 -70.99
CA GLY A 167 -2.24 55.42 -70.42
C GLY A 167 -1.34 54.99 -69.23
N ASP A 168 -1.44 53.69 -68.91
CA ASP A 168 -1.24 52.96 -67.63
C ASP A 168 0.07 53.14 -66.81
N LEU A 169 -0.03 53.04 -65.48
CA LEU A 169 1.05 53.27 -64.49
C LEU A 169 1.18 52.07 -63.53
N GLN A 170 2.33 51.39 -63.50
CA GLN A 170 2.59 50.23 -62.60
C GLN A 170 3.64 50.54 -61.52
N TYR A 171 3.40 50.08 -60.29
CA TYR A 171 4.36 50.07 -59.17
C TYR A 171 4.89 48.65 -58.91
N LYS A 172 6.20 48.54 -58.63
CA LYS A 172 6.91 47.28 -58.36
C LYS A 172 6.92 47.00 -56.84
N ALA A 173 6.41 45.85 -56.41
CA ALA A 173 6.50 45.39 -55.02
C ALA A 173 7.66 44.39 -54.86
N ASP A 174 8.58 44.64 -53.92
CA ASP A 174 9.78 43.82 -53.71
C ASP A 174 9.45 42.52 -52.96
N SER A 175 9.73 41.38 -53.61
CA SER A 175 9.50 40.00 -53.13
C SER A 175 10.40 39.54 -51.97
N ASN A 176 11.30 40.38 -51.48
CA ASN A 176 12.33 39.99 -50.52
C ASN A 176 11.87 40.05 -49.05
N ILE A 177 10.79 40.76 -48.72
CA ILE A 177 10.37 40.98 -47.33
C ILE A 177 9.59 39.77 -46.76
N LEU A 178 8.81 39.07 -47.60
CA LEU A 178 7.98 37.95 -47.17
C LEU A 178 8.82 36.69 -46.85
N THR A 179 9.89 36.45 -47.61
CA THR A 179 10.81 35.31 -47.39
C THR A 179 11.67 35.52 -46.14
N ILE A 180 12.11 36.74 -45.88
CA ILE A 180 12.88 37.08 -44.67
C ILE A 180 12.02 36.92 -43.40
N THR A 181 10.75 37.35 -43.44
CA THR A 181 9.85 37.26 -42.28
C THR A 181 9.47 35.83 -41.92
N VAL A 182 9.18 34.97 -42.91
CA VAL A 182 8.94 33.53 -42.67
C VAL A 182 10.20 32.82 -42.18
N GLY A 183 11.38 33.18 -42.70
CA GLY A 183 12.67 32.68 -42.23
C GLY A 183 12.97 33.02 -40.77
N ILE A 184 12.63 34.24 -40.32
CA ILE A 184 12.82 34.66 -38.92
C ILE A 184 11.87 33.92 -37.98
N LEU A 185 10.59 33.78 -38.34
CA LEU A 185 9.60 33.11 -37.50
C LEU A 185 9.92 31.62 -37.32
N THR A 186 10.34 30.94 -38.38
CA THR A 186 10.76 29.53 -38.33
C THR A 186 12.04 29.35 -37.51
N ALA A 187 13.04 30.23 -37.69
CA ALA A 187 14.25 30.21 -36.88
C ALA A 187 13.95 30.46 -35.39
N ALA A 188 13.01 31.35 -35.07
CA ALA A 188 12.61 31.62 -33.69
C ALA A 188 11.92 30.41 -33.04
N LEU A 189 11.02 29.74 -33.76
CA LEU A 189 10.33 28.53 -33.29
C LEU A 189 11.32 27.38 -33.03
N VAL A 190 12.23 27.11 -33.98
CA VAL A 190 13.28 26.09 -33.81
C VAL A 190 14.16 26.42 -32.62
N THR A 191 14.54 27.70 -32.45
CA THR A 191 15.33 28.14 -31.28
C THR A 191 14.58 27.91 -29.96
N ALA A 192 13.27 28.21 -29.91
CA ALA A 192 12.44 27.99 -28.73
C ALA A 192 12.30 26.50 -28.38
N VAL A 193 12.11 25.63 -29.37
CA VAL A 193 12.06 24.17 -29.16
C VAL A 193 13.41 23.65 -28.68
N VAL A 194 14.51 24.06 -29.30
CA VAL A 194 15.88 23.65 -28.90
C VAL A 194 16.20 24.10 -27.48
N THR A 195 15.85 25.34 -27.11
CA THR A 195 16.05 25.86 -25.75
C THR A 195 15.16 25.14 -24.73
N GLY A 196 13.90 24.84 -25.06
CA GLY A 196 13.02 24.03 -24.21
C GLY A 196 13.55 22.61 -23.98
N VAL A 197 14.02 21.93 -25.04
CA VAL A 197 14.65 20.61 -24.93
C VAL A 197 15.94 20.68 -24.08
N LEU A 198 16.78 21.70 -24.29
CA LEU A 198 17.98 21.94 -23.47
C LEU A 198 17.62 22.18 -22.00
N ALA A 199 16.59 22.98 -21.71
CA ALA A 199 16.12 23.23 -20.36
C ALA A 199 15.63 21.93 -19.69
N VAL A 200 14.79 21.14 -20.36
CA VAL A 200 14.32 19.83 -19.86
C VAL A 200 15.50 18.88 -19.62
N VAL A 201 16.47 18.83 -20.52
CA VAL A 201 17.69 18.01 -20.35
C VAL A 201 18.51 18.50 -19.16
N ILE A 202 18.66 19.81 -18.95
CA ILE A 202 19.36 20.39 -17.81
C ILE A 202 18.63 20.08 -16.50
N ILE A 203 17.30 20.25 -16.45
CA ILE A 203 16.48 19.95 -15.28
C ILE A 203 16.57 18.45 -14.94
N ARG A 204 16.37 17.57 -15.93
CA ARG A 204 16.51 16.12 -15.73
C ARG A 204 17.92 15.73 -15.30
N LYS A 205 18.96 16.35 -15.86
CA LYS A 205 20.35 16.08 -15.49
C LYS A 205 20.66 16.61 -14.09
N LYS A 206 20.10 17.76 -13.69
CA LYS A 206 20.20 18.32 -12.34
C LYS A 206 19.50 17.42 -11.33
N LYS A 207 18.23 17.05 -11.56
CA LYS A 207 17.47 16.10 -10.74
C LYS A 207 18.23 14.78 -10.57
N ARG A 208 18.67 14.16 -11.68
CA ARG A 208 19.49 12.94 -11.63
C ARG A 208 20.79 13.09 -10.85
N ARG A 209 21.48 14.24 -10.92
CA ARG A 209 22.69 14.50 -10.13
C ARG A 209 22.37 14.60 -8.65
N THR A 210 21.39 15.41 -8.28
CA THR A 210 20.98 15.59 -6.88
C THR A 210 20.50 14.29 -6.25
N THR A 211 19.70 13.49 -6.97
CA THR A 211 19.28 12.16 -6.49
C THR A 211 20.47 11.22 -6.31
N LYS A 212 21.44 11.23 -7.24
CA LYS A 212 22.66 10.42 -7.10
C LYS A 212 23.51 10.86 -5.91
N GLU A 213 23.70 12.17 -5.73
CA GLU A 213 24.44 12.72 -4.59
C GLU A 213 23.78 12.32 -3.26
N PHE A 214 22.46 12.46 -3.15
CA PHE A 214 21.72 12.04 -1.96
C PHE A 214 21.80 10.52 -1.70
N ARG A 215 21.72 9.69 -2.75
CA ARG A 215 21.90 8.24 -2.61
C ARG A 215 23.31 7.89 -2.13
N MET A 216 24.34 8.54 -2.67
CA MET A 216 25.73 8.32 -2.24
C MET A 216 25.95 8.80 -0.80
N GLU A 217 25.30 9.89 -0.38
CA GLU A 217 25.28 10.38 1.00
C GLU A 217 24.70 9.31 1.94
N LEU A 218 23.53 8.73 1.62
CA LEU A 218 22.91 7.66 2.41
C LEU A 218 23.80 6.40 2.48
N LEU A 219 24.41 5.98 1.37
CA LEU A 219 25.31 4.82 1.33
C LEU A 219 26.56 5.03 2.18
N THR A 220 27.16 6.22 2.09
CA THR A 220 28.34 6.58 2.89
C THR A 220 27.99 6.61 4.37
N ARG A 221 26.81 7.14 4.73
CA ARG A 221 26.31 7.15 6.10
C ARG A 221 26.12 5.74 6.64
N GLU A 222 25.52 4.85 5.86
CA GLU A 222 25.34 3.45 6.22
C GLU A 222 26.68 2.76 6.52
N GLU A 223 27.71 3.00 5.69
CA GLU A 223 29.05 2.45 5.90
C GLU A 223 29.73 2.99 7.16
N ILE A 224 29.61 4.30 7.42
CA ILE A 224 30.14 4.92 8.64
C ILE A 224 29.49 4.30 9.88
N ILE A 225 28.17 4.11 9.87
CA ILE A 225 27.44 3.52 11.01
C ILE A 225 27.85 2.05 11.21
N ARG A 226 28.00 1.30 10.11
CA ARG A 226 28.47 -0.08 10.12
C ARG A 226 29.84 -0.21 10.81
N GLU A 227 30.79 0.64 10.41
CA GLU A 227 32.14 0.66 11.01
C GLU A 227 32.08 1.08 12.49
N ALA A 228 31.30 2.13 12.80
CA ALA A 228 31.20 2.70 14.15
C ALA A 228 30.54 1.76 15.17
N SER A 229 29.64 0.87 14.73
CA SER A 229 28.87 -0.01 15.63
C SER A 229 29.34 -1.47 15.59
N ARG A 230 30.56 -1.74 15.09
CA ARG A 230 31.13 -3.08 14.88
C ARG A 230 31.06 -4.02 16.08
N GLU A 231 31.29 -3.49 17.28
CA GLU A 231 31.24 -4.27 18.52
C GLU A 231 29.80 -4.70 18.85
N GLU A 232 28.84 -3.77 18.77
CA GLU A 232 27.41 -4.09 18.96
C GLU A 232 26.91 -5.12 17.93
N PHE A 233 27.41 -5.06 16.69
CA PHE A 233 27.13 -6.09 15.68
C PHE A 233 27.64 -7.47 16.09
N ALA A 234 28.86 -7.54 16.64
CA ALA A 234 29.45 -8.81 17.07
C ALA A 234 28.66 -9.43 18.22
N ASP A 235 28.24 -8.63 19.19
CA ASP A 235 27.43 -9.08 20.34
C ASP A 235 26.05 -9.58 19.90
N ALA A 236 25.36 -8.83 19.03
CA ALA A 236 24.07 -9.23 18.49
C ALA A 236 24.17 -10.53 17.68
N GLN A 237 25.17 -10.64 16.80
CA GLN A 237 25.40 -11.85 16.01
C GLN A 237 25.73 -13.06 16.90
N MET A 238 26.48 -12.86 17.99
CA MET A 238 26.78 -13.93 18.95
C MET A 238 25.50 -14.41 19.64
N SER A 239 24.69 -13.49 20.19
CA SER A 239 23.44 -13.83 20.86
C SER A 239 22.47 -14.59 19.95
N ILE A 240 22.28 -14.13 18.72
CA ILE A 240 21.36 -14.80 17.78
C ILE A 240 21.95 -16.11 17.24
N ARG A 241 23.29 -16.23 17.12
CA ARG A 241 23.94 -17.50 16.79
C ARG A 241 23.73 -18.55 17.88
N ASP A 242 23.79 -18.15 19.15
CA ASP A 242 23.52 -19.04 20.28
C ASP A 242 22.06 -19.55 20.24
N ILE A 243 21.10 -18.65 19.95
CA ILE A 243 19.70 -19.05 19.70
C ILE A 243 19.61 -20.06 18.56
N LYS A 244 20.28 -19.81 17.42
CA LYS A 244 20.29 -20.74 16.29
C LYS A 244 20.86 -22.09 16.65
N SER A 245 21.92 -22.12 17.47
CA SER A 245 22.54 -23.35 17.97
C SER A 245 21.59 -24.12 18.88
N ASP A 246 20.90 -23.42 19.80
CA ASP A 246 19.92 -24.03 20.70
C ASP A 246 18.75 -24.66 19.92
N LEU A 247 18.28 -23.99 18.86
CA LEU A 247 17.21 -24.51 17.99
C LEU A 247 17.55 -25.81 17.26
N VAL A 248 18.84 -26.11 17.03
CA VAL A 248 19.26 -27.42 16.51
C VAL A 248 18.84 -28.54 17.46
N THR A 249 18.80 -28.27 18.76
CA THR A 249 18.43 -29.23 19.79
C THR A 249 16.96 -29.19 20.18
N SER A 250 16.37 -27.99 20.33
CA SER A 250 15.00 -27.80 20.81
C SER A 250 13.93 -27.81 19.71
N ARG A 251 14.35 -27.71 18.43
CA ARG A 251 13.49 -27.43 17.26
C ARG A 251 12.78 -26.08 17.36
N VAL A 252 12.26 -25.62 16.22
CA VAL A 252 11.42 -24.42 16.13
C VAL A 252 10.04 -24.74 16.73
N PRO A 253 9.48 -23.89 17.60
CA PRO A 253 8.19 -24.12 18.24
C PRO A 253 7.04 -23.78 17.29
N PHE A 254 6.83 -24.59 16.25
CA PHE A 254 5.67 -24.45 15.38
C PHE A 254 4.37 -24.68 16.17
N CYS A 255 3.35 -23.87 15.88
CA CYS A 255 1.99 -24.19 16.31
C CYS A 255 1.61 -25.57 15.80
N ASN A 256 0.80 -26.31 16.57
CA ASN A 256 0.24 -27.54 16.02
C ASN A 256 -0.68 -27.20 14.82
N TYR A 257 -0.85 -28.15 13.90
CA TYR A 257 -1.59 -27.92 12.66
C TYR A 257 -3.04 -27.45 12.91
N GLN A 258 -3.68 -27.93 13.99
CA GLN A 258 -5.04 -27.52 14.35
C GLN A 258 -5.10 -26.03 14.74
N THR A 259 -4.22 -25.58 15.62
CA THR A 259 -4.11 -24.19 16.06
C THR A 259 -3.77 -23.28 14.89
N TYR A 260 -2.82 -23.68 14.04
CA TYR A 260 -2.46 -22.93 12.84
C TYR A 260 -3.67 -22.72 11.92
N ILE A 261 -4.41 -23.78 11.59
CA ILE A 261 -5.61 -23.68 10.73
C ILE A 261 -6.69 -22.83 11.38
N LEU A 262 -6.87 -22.88 12.69
CA LEU A 262 -7.83 -22.03 13.40
C LEU A 262 -7.42 -20.55 13.36
N HIS A 263 -6.14 -20.25 13.60
CA HIS A 263 -5.61 -18.89 13.44
C HIS A 263 -5.79 -18.37 12.01
N GLN A 264 -5.73 -19.26 11.03
CA GLN A 264 -5.84 -18.92 9.62
C GLN A 264 -7.29 -18.72 9.14
N LEU A 265 -8.22 -19.60 9.55
CA LEU A 265 -9.62 -19.58 9.08
C LEU A 265 -10.52 -18.66 9.91
N PHE A 266 -10.20 -18.49 11.19
CA PHE A 266 -10.97 -17.67 12.13
C PHE A 266 -10.05 -16.68 12.85
N PRO A 267 -9.29 -15.86 12.11
CA PRO A 267 -8.44 -14.90 12.75
C PRO A 267 -9.33 -13.85 13.43
N ASN A 268 -9.01 -13.49 14.68
CA ASN A 268 -9.68 -12.36 15.35
C ASN A 268 -9.36 -11.00 14.67
N GLN A 269 -8.57 -10.98 13.59
CA GLN A 269 -8.17 -9.83 12.77
C GLN A 269 -8.01 -10.25 11.30
N ASP A 270 -8.28 -9.37 10.33
CA ASP A 270 -8.33 -9.64 8.88
C ASP A 270 -7.06 -10.31 8.27
N ILE A 271 -6.86 -11.62 8.43
CA ILE A 271 -5.70 -12.34 7.88
C ILE A 271 -6.14 -13.53 7.04
N THR A 272 -5.92 -13.44 5.73
CA THR A 272 -6.26 -14.46 4.73
C THR A 272 -5.02 -15.12 4.16
N THR A 273 -4.17 -15.72 5.00
CA THR A 273 -3.13 -16.63 4.50
C THR A 273 -3.80 -17.97 4.19
N ASN A 274 -3.54 -18.58 3.02
CA ASN A 274 -4.03 -19.93 2.72
C ASN A 274 -2.89 -20.82 2.26
N ILE A 275 -2.01 -21.19 3.20
CA ILE A 275 -0.93 -22.15 2.99
C ILE A 275 -1.07 -23.33 3.92
N LEU A 276 -0.73 -24.52 3.44
CA LEU A 276 -0.65 -25.72 4.25
C LEU A 276 0.58 -25.62 5.16
N LEU A 277 0.41 -25.72 6.48
CA LEU A 277 1.52 -25.61 7.46
C LEU A 277 2.74 -26.48 7.11
N GLN A 278 2.54 -27.67 6.52
CA GLN A 278 3.61 -28.58 6.10
C GLN A 278 4.54 -27.99 5.04
N ASP A 279 4.07 -27.02 4.26
CA ASP A 279 4.88 -26.27 3.30
C ASP A 279 5.84 -25.29 4.02
N LEU A 280 5.42 -24.81 5.20
CA LEU A 280 6.13 -23.85 6.05
C LEU A 280 7.04 -24.51 7.08
N GLU A 281 6.81 -25.79 7.43
CA GLU A 281 7.66 -26.62 8.31
C GLU A 281 9.06 -26.96 7.70
N SER A 282 9.43 -26.29 6.60
CA SER A 282 10.67 -26.45 5.85
C SER A 282 11.70 -25.32 6.11
N HIS A 283 12.64 -25.10 5.19
CA HIS A 283 13.69 -24.07 5.27
C HIS A 283 13.13 -22.66 5.54
N SER A 284 12.01 -22.30 4.93
CA SER A 284 11.42 -20.96 5.04
C SER A 284 10.86 -20.67 6.42
N GLY A 285 10.29 -21.66 7.13
CA GLY A 285 9.84 -21.49 8.51
C GLY A 285 10.98 -21.20 9.47
N MET A 286 12.15 -21.84 9.29
CA MET A 286 13.33 -21.50 10.08
C MET A 286 13.80 -20.07 9.83
N GLN A 287 13.82 -19.60 8.57
CA GLN A 287 14.24 -18.22 8.27
C GLN A 287 13.28 -17.19 8.87
N LEU A 288 11.97 -17.43 8.78
CA LEU A 288 10.95 -16.58 9.43
C LEU A 288 11.12 -16.53 10.95
N PHE A 289 11.34 -17.69 11.59
CA PHE A 289 11.56 -17.74 13.03
C PHE A 289 12.84 -17.00 13.43
N MET A 290 13.93 -17.19 12.68
CA MET A 290 15.20 -16.50 12.92
C MET A 290 15.08 -15.00 12.71
N LEU A 291 14.30 -14.53 11.72
CA LEU A 291 14.00 -13.12 11.54
C LEU A 291 13.27 -12.55 12.76
N TYR A 292 12.18 -13.20 13.18
CA TYR A 292 11.44 -12.79 14.37
C TYR A 292 12.36 -12.71 15.60
N LYS A 293 13.14 -13.76 15.86
CA LYS A 293 14.07 -13.79 17.00
C LYS A 293 15.17 -12.76 16.90
N ALA A 294 15.69 -12.49 15.71
CA ALA A 294 16.65 -11.41 15.51
C ALA A 294 16.04 -10.04 15.85
N VAL A 295 14.84 -9.74 15.35
CA VAL A 295 14.13 -8.49 15.68
C VAL A 295 13.89 -8.39 17.18
N GLN A 296 13.37 -9.44 17.81
CA GLN A 296 13.14 -9.47 19.26
C GLN A 296 14.43 -9.17 20.04
N THR A 297 15.48 -9.96 19.81
CA THR A 297 16.76 -9.83 20.51
C THR A 297 17.36 -8.44 20.31
N ILE A 298 17.43 -7.94 19.08
CA ILE A 298 18.06 -6.64 18.77
C ILE A 298 17.29 -5.48 19.40
N VAL A 299 15.96 -5.54 19.43
CA VAL A 299 15.14 -4.52 20.10
C VAL A 299 15.37 -4.56 21.62
N GLU A 300 15.37 -5.75 22.22
CA GLU A 300 15.53 -5.97 23.67
C GLU A 300 16.96 -5.76 24.20
N MET A 301 17.96 -5.71 23.33
CA MET A 301 19.34 -5.29 23.66
C MET A 301 19.44 -3.82 24.06
N GLY A 302 18.47 -2.98 23.67
CA GLY A 302 18.42 -1.56 24.02
C GLY A 302 17.36 -1.25 25.08
N PRO A 303 17.41 -0.05 25.71
CA PRO A 303 16.35 0.41 26.60
C PRO A 303 14.97 0.43 25.93
N ILE A 304 13.95 -0.03 26.65
CA ILE A 304 12.55 -0.02 26.23
C ILE A 304 11.70 0.65 27.31
N ASP A 305 10.88 1.62 26.93
CA ASP A 305 9.87 2.19 27.81
C ASP A 305 8.76 1.16 28.06
N ALA A 306 8.47 0.87 29.32
CA ALA A 306 7.57 -0.20 29.71
C ALA A 306 6.09 0.16 29.51
N LEU A 307 5.78 1.46 29.38
CA LEU A 307 4.42 1.96 29.25
C LEU A 307 4.06 2.24 27.79
N THR A 308 4.96 2.86 27.03
CA THR A 308 4.68 3.23 25.63
C THR A 308 5.17 2.18 24.62
N GLY A 309 6.05 1.27 25.05
CA GLY A 309 6.74 0.32 24.16
C GLY A 309 7.77 0.97 23.24
N ASN A 310 8.12 2.24 23.46
CA ASN A 310 9.14 2.91 22.65
C ASN A 310 10.51 2.34 23.00
N SER A 311 11.33 2.02 21.99
CA SER A 311 12.62 1.36 22.19
C SER A 311 13.79 2.16 21.62
N LYS A 312 15.00 1.89 22.14
CA LYS A 312 16.22 2.50 21.62
C LYS A 312 16.54 1.98 20.22
N ASN A 313 16.45 0.65 20.08
CA ASN A 313 16.73 -0.11 18.88
C ASN A 313 15.39 -0.44 18.23
N THR A 314 15.11 0.22 17.10
CA THR A 314 13.92 -0.01 16.29
C THR A 314 14.19 0.48 14.86
N ILE A 315 13.42 -0.02 13.91
CA ILE A 315 13.35 0.52 12.54
C ILE A 315 12.10 1.41 12.34
N SER A 316 11.27 1.55 13.38
CA SER A 316 10.10 2.44 13.38
C SER A 316 10.45 3.81 13.98
N GLU A 317 10.32 4.86 13.17
CA GLU A 317 10.50 6.24 13.64
C GLU A 317 9.49 6.63 14.72
N GLU A 318 8.25 6.13 14.62
CA GLU A 318 7.17 6.43 15.57
C GLU A 318 7.50 5.90 16.97
N LYS A 319 8.05 4.68 17.03
CA LYS A 319 8.34 3.95 18.28
C LYS A 319 9.77 4.14 18.76
N LEU A 320 10.52 5.06 18.14
CA LEU A 320 11.90 5.36 18.54
C LEU A 320 11.92 6.19 19.83
N LEU A 321 12.72 5.75 20.81
CA LEU A 321 13.03 6.57 21.98
C LEU A 321 13.83 7.81 21.57
N LYS A 322 13.16 8.97 21.61
CA LYS A 322 13.72 10.27 21.21
C LYS A 322 14.68 10.88 22.24
N MET A 323 14.68 10.34 23.46
CA MET A 323 15.53 10.83 24.55
C MET A 323 16.80 10.01 24.66
N ARG A 324 17.91 10.65 25.03
CA ARG A 324 19.16 9.96 25.27
C ARG A 324 19.13 9.28 26.64
N ILE A 325 19.05 7.95 26.63
CA ILE A 325 19.04 7.12 27.85
C ILE A 325 20.43 6.54 28.10
N LYS A 326 21.09 7.04 29.15
CA LYS A 326 22.34 6.44 29.66
C LYS A 326 21.99 5.15 30.41
N HIS A 327 22.49 4.03 29.92
CA HIS A 327 22.24 2.69 30.45
C HIS A 327 23.54 1.89 30.50
N GLN A 328 23.55 0.86 31.33
CA GLN A 328 24.61 -0.12 31.44
C GLN A 328 24.02 -1.53 31.36
N THR A 329 24.64 -2.40 30.54
CA THR A 329 24.35 -3.83 30.52
C THR A 329 24.98 -4.51 31.72
N MET A 330 24.25 -5.40 32.38
CA MET A 330 24.72 -6.21 33.49
C MET A 330 24.16 -7.63 33.42
N THR A 331 24.85 -8.57 34.05
CA THR A 331 24.46 -9.97 34.16
C THR A 331 23.94 -10.24 35.58
N LEU A 332 22.73 -10.77 35.71
CA LEU A 332 22.19 -11.26 36.99
C LEU A 332 22.35 -12.77 37.08
N GLN A 333 22.60 -13.29 38.28
CA GLN A 333 22.62 -14.73 38.57
C GLN A 333 21.28 -15.12 39.19
N ILE A 334 20.45 -15.85 38.44
CA ILE A 334 19.07 -16.18 38.87
C ILE A 334 18.98 -17.59 39.44
N ASP A 335 18.45 -17.69 40.66
CA ASP A 335 18.10 -18.92 41.38
C ASP A 335 16.60 -19.20 41.17
N LEU A 336 16.24 -20.29 40.49
CA LEU A 336 14.83 -20.63 40.27
C LEU A 336 14.23 -21.27 41.53
N ASN A 337 13.11 -20.75 42.02
CA ASN A 337 12.44 -21.19 43.24
C ASN A 337 13.35 -21.23 44.48
N GLY A 338 14.35 -20.34 44.52
CA GLY A 338 15.33 -20.28 45.60
C GLY A 338 16.29 -21.47 45.66
N ASN A 339 16.34 -22.31 44.62
CA ASN A 339 17.32 -23.38 44.52
C ASN A 339 18.68 -22.82 44.13
N SER A 340 19.63 -22.82 45.07
CA SER A 340 20.98 -22.31 44.87
C SER A 340 21.90 -23.24 44.09
N ASP A 341 21.46 -24.44 43.71
CA ASP A 341 22.31 -25.41 43.01
C ASP A 341 22.35 -25.18 41.49
N GLN A 342 21.42 -24.38 40.95
CA GLN A 342 21.34 -24.05 39.54
C GLN A 342 21.18 -22.54 39.34
N HIS A 343 22.17 -21.92 38.70
CA HIS A 343 22.19 -20.49 38.41
C HIS A 343 22.02 -20.26 36.90
N TYR A 344 21.16 -19.30 36.56
CA TYR A 344 20.97 -18.86 35.18
C TYR A 344 21.53 -17.44 35.03
N PRO A 345 22.59 -17.24 34.22
CA PRO A 345 23.06 -15.90 33.90
C PRO A 345 22.09 -15.23 32.93
N VAL A 346 21.57 -14.05 33.31
CA VAL A 346 20.60 -13.27 32.53
C VAL A 346 21.14 -11.86 32.28
N ASN A 347 21.27 -11.49 31.01
CA ASN A 347 21.66 -10.13 30.63
C ASN A 347 20.46 -9.18 30.70
N VAL A 348 20.63 -8.07 31.40
CA VAL A 348 19.61 -7.03 31.63
C VAL A 348 20.25 -5.64 31.56
N LEU A 349 19.42 -4.60 31.52
CA LEU A 349 19.86 -3.21 31.59
C LEU A 349 19.56 -2.63 32.97
N ASP A 350 20.42 -1.75 33.48
CA ASP A 350 20.19 -1.04 34.75
C ASP A 350 18.87 -0.23 34.74
N CYS A 351 18.43 0.20 33.55
CA CYS A 351 17.18 0.90 33.33
C CYS A 351 15.97 0.00 33.03
N ASP A 352 16.08 -1.33 33.10
CA ASP A 352 14.91 -2.21 32.97
C ASP A 352 14.02 -2.11 34.23
N THR A 353 12.70 -2.08 34.02
CA THR A 353 11.71 -2.25 35.10
C THR A 353 11.74 -3.68 35.66
N ILE A 354 11.20 -3.88 36.86
CA ILE A 354 11.19 -5.22 37.49
C ILE A 354 10.39 -6.23 36.66
N SER A 355 9.28 -5.81 36.04
CA SER A 355 8.54 -6.69 35.12
C SER A 355 9.32 -7.03 33.86
N GLN A 356 10.07 -6.09 33.27
CA GLN A 356 10.96 -6.39 32.14
C GLN A 356 12.08 -7.36 32.55
N VAL A 357 12.65 -7.21 33.76
CA VAL A 357 13.65 -8.15 34.28
C VAL A 357 13.06 -9.55 34.45
N LYS A 358 11.84 -9.67 35.02
CA LYS A 358 11.14 -10.97 35.14
C LYS A 358 10.91 -11.61 33.77
N GLN A 359 10.51 -10.84 32.77
CA GLN A 359 10.33 -11.33 31.39
C GLN A 359 11.64 -11.84 30.80
N LYS A 360 12.75 -11.09 30.93
CA LYS A 360 14.09 -11.52 30.48
C LYS A 360 14.58 -12.78 31.21
N CYS A 361 14.30 -12.90 32.51
CA CYS A 361 14.60 -14.12 33.26
C CYS A 361 13.81 -15.33 32.73
N CYS A 362 12.52 -15.16 32.46
CA CYS A 362 11.69 -16.22 31.88
C CYS A 362 12.19 -16.63 30.49
N ALA A 363 12.50 -15.65 29.64
CA ALA A 363 13.01 -15.89 28.30
C ALA A 363 14.31 -16.72 28.33
N GLN A 364 15.19 -16.50 29.31
CA GLN A 364 16.44 -17.26 29.45
C GLN A 364 16.24 -18.64 30.08
N ILE A 365 15.46 -18.74 31.16
CA ILE A 365 15.23 -20.00 31.89
C ILE A 365 14.43 -20.98 31.04
N TYR A 366 13.41 -20.48 30.34
CA TYR A 366 12.49 -21.26 29.50
C TYR A 366 12.80 -21.13 28.01
N LYS A 367 14.03 -20.78 27.62
CA LYS A 367 14.42 -20.52 26.22
C LYS A 367 14.09 -21.63 25.21
N ASN A 368 13.96 -22.88 25.67
CA ASN A 368 13.64 -24.05 24.86
C ASN A 368 12.17 -24.51 24.99
N LYS A 369 11.31 -23.69 25.59
CA LYS A 369 9.90 -23.98 25.80
C LYS A 369 9.03 -23.12 24.88
N PRO A 370 7.90 -23.65 24.39
CA PRO A 370 6.91 -22.85 23.68
C PRO A 370 6.29 -21.81 24.60
N ALA A 371 5.78 -20.70 24.06
CA ALA A 371 5.25 -19.61 24.86
C ALA A 371 4.06 -20.02 25.74
N SER A 372 3.24 -20.96 25.30
CA SER A 372 2.16 -21.57 26.08
C SER A 372 2.60 -22.24 27.39
N GLU A 373 3.88 -22.60 27.55
CA GLU A 373 4.44 -23.19 28.77
C GLU A 373 5.20 -22.17 29.66
N ILE A 374 5.32 -20.91 29.23
CA ILE A 374 6.08 -19.88 29.95
C ILE A 374 5.16 -19.15 30.95
N PRO A 375 5.53 -19.05 32.24
CA PRO A 375 4.73 -18.35 33.23
C PRO A 375 4.62 -16.85 32.95
N ASN A 376 3.51 -16.24 33.34
CA ASN A 376 3.34 -14.80 33.21
C ASN A 376 4.21 -14.06 34.23
N SER A 377 4.74 -12.88 33.88
CA SER A 377 5.50 -12.04 34.82
C SER A 377 4.72 -11.69 36.09
N ASN A 378 3.38 -11.65 36.05
CA ASN A 378 2.53 -11.35 37.19
C ASN A 378 2.46 -12.50 38.22
N GLU A 379 2.68 -13.73 37.78
CA GLU A 379 2.71 -14.93 38.63
C GLU A 379 4.04 -15.09 39.36
N LEU A 380 5.00 -14.22 39.07
CA LEU A 380 6.38 -14.33 39.54
C LEU A 380 6.75 -13.17 40.48
N SER A 381 7.55 -13.52 41.48
CA SER A 381 8.24 -12.59 42.38
C SER A 381 9.75 -12.65 42.14
N LEU A 382 10.40 -11.49 42.17
CA LEU A 382 11.85 -11.37 42.04
C LEU A 382 12.43 -10.89 43.37
N GLU A 383 13.30 -11.70 43.98
CA GLU A 383 13.92 -11.39 45.26
C GLU A 383 15.43 -11.21 45.13
N TRP A 384 15.93 -10.05 45.52
CA TRP A 384 17.36 -9.81 45.65
C TRP A 384 17.92 -10.45 46.91
N GLN A 385 18.89 -11.36 46.76
CA GLN A 385 19.43 -12.14 47.87
C GLN A 385 20.53 -11.40 48.66
N GLU A 386 21.08 -10.31 48.13
CA GLU A 386 22.27 -9.64 48.66
C GLU A 386 22.01 -8.18 49.12
N GLY A 387 20.76 -7.84 49.42
CA GLY A 387 20.39 -6.50 49.90
C GLY A 387 21.06 -6.13 51.22
N ARG A 388 21.28 -4.82 51.46
CA ARG A 388 21.90 -4.29 52.70
C ARG A 388 21.16 -4.69 53.99
N ALA A 389 19.91 -5.14 53.90
CA ALA A 389 19.06 -5.58 54.99
C ALA A 389 18.66 -7.08 54.93
N GLY A 390 19.27 -7.86 54.02
CA GLY A 390 18.89 -9.25 53.73
C GLY A 390 18.12 -9.38 52.42
N LYS A 391 17.24 -10.40 52.33
CA LYS A 391 16.41 -10.66 51.15
C LYS A 391 15.42 -9.51 50.93
N LEU A 392 15.33 -9.00 49.71
CA LEU A 392 14.41 -7.91 49.33
C LEU A 392 13.60 -8.29 48.10
N SER A 393 12.27 -8.31 48.21
CA SER A 393 11.38 -8.45 47.04
C SER A 393 11.37 -7.14 46.25
N LEU A 394 11.65 -7.22 44.96
CA LEU A 394 11.60 -6.09 44.05
C LEU A 394 10.23 -6.03 43.37
N ASN A 395 9.64 -4.85 43.27
CA ASN A 395 8.38 -4.61 42.56
C ASN A 395 8.50 -3.36 41.67
N ASP A 396 7.65 -3.26 40.65
CA ASP A 396 7.60 -2.08 39.77
C ASP A 396 7.14 -0.82 40.51
N ILE A 397 6.30 -0.96 41.53
CA ILE A 397 5.88 0.13 42.41
C ILE A 397 5.92 -0.39 43.84
N ASP A 398 6.55 0.37 44.73
CA ASP A 398 6.59 0.10 46.16
C ASP A 398 6.64 1.42 46.96
N ASN A 399 6.85 1.31 48.28
CA ASN A 399 6.93 2.47 49.17
C ASN A 399 8.15 3.36 48.93
N THR A 400 9.12 2.91 48.13
CA THR A 400 10.33 3.65 47.78
C THR A 400 10.23 4.35 46.42
N SER A 401 9.17 4.09 45.64
CA SER A 401 8.97 4.68 44.32
C SER A 401 8.93 6.21 44.34
N GLU A 402 9.61 6.81 43.37
CA GLU A 402 9.63 8.27 43.21
C GLU A 402 8.24 8.78 42.77
N ARG A 403 7.66 9.68 43.57
CA ARG A 403 6.37 10.32 43.28
C ARG A 403 6.57 11.82 43.10
N ASN A 404 6.24 12.34 41.92
CA ASN A 404 6.40 13.75 41.59
C ASN A 404 5.14 14.28 40.90
N SER A 405 4.49 15.30 41.49
CA SER A 405 3.40 16.05 40.86
C SER A 405 2.24 15.18 40.31
N GLY A 406 1.87 14.09 41.02
CA GLY A 406 0.82 13.16 40.60
C GLY A 406 1.27 12.03 39.66
N LEU A 407 2.55 12.01 39.29
CA LEU A 407 3.20 10.98 38.50
C LEU A 407 4.06 10.05 39.38
N VAL A 408 4.01 8.73 39.15
CA VAL A 408 4.79 7.71 39.85
C VAL A 408 5.77 7.05 38.88
N SER A 409 7.05 7.03 39.25
CA SER A 409 8.09 6.36 38.47
C SER A 409 8.03 4.85 38.69
N LEU A 410 8.14 4.07 37.62
CA LEU A 410 8.36 2.63 37.73
C LEU A 410 9.78 2.35 38.23
N ASN A 411 9.89 1.51 39.26
CA ASN A 411 11.17 1.12 39.84
C ASN A 411 11.97 0.27 38.84
N THR A 412 13.26 0.57 38.74
CA THR A 412 14.24 -0.12 37.87
C THR A 412 15.34 -0.79 38.70
N LEU A 413 16.20 -1.59 38.09
CA LEU A 413 17.37 -2.14 38.79
C LEU A 413 18.27 -1.03 39.38
N LYS A 414 18.40 0.09 38.66
CA LYS A 414 19.13 1.27 39.09
C LYS A 414 18.51 1.94 40.31
N HIS A 415 17.17 1.97 40.40
CA HIS A 415 16.45 2.50 41.57
C HIS A 415 16.87 1.76 42.86
N TYR A 416 16.92 0.43 42.80
CA TYR A 416 17.36 -0.41 43.91
C TYR A 416 18.89 -0.49 44.07
N MET A 417 19.66 0.20 43.22
CA MET A 417 21.12 0.16 43.19
C MET A 417 21.69 -1.25 43.04
N VAL A 418 21.00 -2.10 42.27
CA VAL A 418 21.48 -3.44 41.93
C VAL A 418 22.78 -3.33 41.13
N THR A 419 23.75 -4.17 41.44
CA THR A 419 25.06 -4.20 40.77
C THR A 419 25.19 -5.41 39.86
N ASP A 420 26.16 -5.36 38.94
CA ASP A 420 26.49 -6.48 38.07
C ASP A 420 26.84 -7.75 38.88
N ASN A 421 26.45 -8.91 38.36
CA ASN A 421 26.55 -10.23 38.98
C ASN A 421 25.79 -10.42 40.30
N SER A 422 24.84 -9.53 40.64
CA SER A 422 23.97 -9.71 41.81
C SER A 422 23.16 -11.01 41.73
N ARG A 423 23.01 -11.68 42.89
CA ARG A 423 22.19 -12.88 43.01
C ARG A 423 20.71 -12.56 43.25
N MET A 424 19.85 -13.10 42.42
CA MET A 424 18.40 -12.95 42.51
C MET A 424 17.74 -14.32 42.61
N ALA A 425 16.57 -14.41 43.23
CA ALA A 425 15.70 -15.57 43.17
C ALA A 425 14.41 -15.23 42.43
N LEU A 426 14.06 -16.03 41.43
CA LEU A 426 12.79 -15.94 40.72
C LEU A 426 11.86 -17.02 41.28
N MET A 427 10.75 -16.61 41.91
CA MET A 427 9.84 -17.51 42.61
C MET A 427 8.42 -17.37 42.07
N TYR A 428 7.69 -18.48 42.01
CA TYR A 428 6.24 -18.42 41.83
C TYR A 428 5.59 -17.78 43.05
N ARG A 429 4.68 -16.83 42.82
CA ARG A 429 3.80 -16.32 43.87
C ARG A 429 2.94 -17.51 44.31
N GLN A 430 3.04 -17.88 45.58
CA GLN A 430 2.08 -18.83 46.15
C GLN A 430 0.73 -18.13 46.10
N HIS A 431 -0.21 -18.66 45.32
CA HIS A 431 -1.62 -18.32 45.52
C HIS A 431 -1.94 -18.79 46.94
N ASP A 432 -2.26 -17.88 47.85
CA ASP A 432 -2.77 -18.25 49.17
C ASP A 432 -4.01 -19.13 48.93
N GLU A 433 -3.88 -20.45 49.15
CA GLU A 433 -4.96 -21.43 49.01
C GLU A 433 -6.11 -21.21 50.02
N GLU A 434 -6.03 -20.17 50.85
CA GLU A 434 -7.02 -19.89 51.92
C GLU A 434 -8.22 -19.05 51.47
N GLU A 435 -8.22 -18.37 50.31
CA GLU A 435 -9.40 -17.59 49.86
C GLU A 435 -10.29 -18.29 48.79
N ALA A 436 -9.87 -19.43 48.24
CA ALA A 436 -10.64 -20.16 47.22
C ALA A 436 -11.75 -21.06 47.79
N CYS A 437 -11.79 -21.31 49.12
CA CYS A 437 -12.69 -22.29 49.72
C CYS A 437 -14.01 -21.71 50.30
N VAL A 438 -14.32 -20.42 50.11
CA VAL A 438 -15.60 -19.84 50.61
C VAL A 438 -16.70 -19.73 49.54
N ASN A 439 -16.37 -19.78 48.24
CA ASN A 439 -17.38 -19.62 47.17
C ASN A 439 -17.72 -20.89 46.37
N SER A 440 -17.14 -22.05 46.69
CA SER A 440 -17.38 -23.31 45.97
C SER A 440 -18.62 -24.10 46.41
N SER A 441 -19.59 -23.47 47.09
CA SER A 441 -20.81 -24.15 47.58
C SER A 441 -22.11 -23.72 46.91
N ARG A 442 -22.09 -22.98 45.78
CA ARG A 442 -23.35 -22.53 45.12
C ARG A 442 -23.49 -22.64 43.60
N PHE A 443 -22.58 -23.26 42.84
CA PHE A 443 -22.82 -23.52 41.41
C PHE A 443 -22.77 -25.01 41.08
N GLY A 444 -23.92 -25.67 41.25
CA GLY A 444 -24.20 -26.95 40.63
C GLY A 444 -24.59 -26.75 39.16
N THR A 445 -23.93 -27.49 38.28
CA THR A 445 -24.36 -27.95 36.95
C THR A 445 -25.36 -27.05 36.20
N GLN A 446 -24.87 -26.15 35.35
CA GLN A 446 -25.59 -25.68 34.17
C GLN A 446 -24.61 -25.26 33.06
N SER A 447 -24.99 -25.59 31.82
CA SER A 447 -24.30 -25.32 30.56
C SER A 447 -23.99 -23.82 30.42
N VAL A 448 -22.71 -23.49 30.24
CA VAL A 448 -22.26 -22.12 29.94
C VAL A 448 -22.36 -21.91 28.43
N ARG A 449 -23.21 -20.97 28.01
CA ARG A 449 -23.33 -20.51 26.61
C ARG A 449 -22.22 -19.52 26.31
N SER A 450 -21.81 -19.47 25.04
CA SER A 450 -20.69 -18.66 24.52
C SER A 450 -20.84 -17.13 24.64
N GLU A 451 -21.93 -16.63 25.22
CA GLU A 451 -22.14 -15.19 25.46
C GLU A 451 -21.74 -14.76 26.89
N ASP A 452 -21.47 -15.70 27.81
CA ASP A 452 -21.08 -15.41 29.21
C ASP A 452 -19.55 -15.36 29.44
N ILE A 453 -18.73 -15.69 28.43
CA ILE A 453 -17.25 -15.63 28.51
C ILE A 453 -16.73 -14.18 28.38
N ALA A 454 -17.56 -13.26 27.88
CA ALA A 454 -17.22 -11.84 27.74
C ALA A 454 -17.25 -11.05 29.07
N LEU A 455 -17.60 -11.66 30.20
CA LEU A 455 -17.71 -11.01 31.52
C LEU A 455 -16.68 -11.48 32.55
N LEU A 456 -15.75 -12.37 32.20
CA LEU A 456 -14.69 -12.84 33.11
C LEU A 456 -13.36 -12.09 32.97
N VAL A 457 -13.34 -10.97 32.25
CA VAL A 457 -12.24 -9.99 32.25
C VAL A 457 -12.79 -8.62 32.68
N GLN A 458 -13.45 -8.59 33.84
CA GLN A 458 -13.50 -7.36 34.63
C GLN A 458 -12.58 -7.56 35.81
N GLU A 459 -11.39 -6.96 35.68
CA GLU A 459 -10.51 -6.67 36.80
C GLU A 459 -11.38 -6.12 37.94
N LYS A 460 -11.37 -6.82 39.08
CA LYS A 460 -11.81 -6.22 40.33
C LYS A 460 -10.85 -5.05 40.57
N GLY A 461 -11.31 -3.84 40.26
CA GLY A 461 -10.67 -2.62 40.66
C GLY A 461 -10.56 -2.62 42.18
N ASP A 462 -9.34 -2.80 42.66
CA ASP A 462 -8.96 -2.35 43.99
C ASP A 462 -9.34 -0.87 44.12
N GLU A 463 -9.82 -0.49 45.29
CA GLU A 463 -10.36 0.82 45.64
C GLU A 463 -9.62 1.97 44.93
N GLU A 464 -10.36 2.79 44.17
CA GLU A 464 -9.86 3.94 43.39
C GLU A 464 -9.13 4.94 44.30
N GLU A 465 -7.81 4.74 44.50
CA GLU A 465 -6.88 5.84 44.71
C GLU A 465 -6.93 6.76 43.49
N PRO A 466 -6.86 8.10 43.65
CA PRO A 466 -6.93 9.03 42.52
C PRO A 466 -5.86 8.66 41.50
N GLU A 467 -6.23 8.43 40.23
CA GLU A 467 -5.37 7.94 39.13
C GLU A 467 -3.99 8.62 39.08
N THR A 468 -3.03 8.08 39.83
CA THR A 468 -1.65 8.52 39.75
C THR A 468 -1.07 8.01 38.45
N HIS A 469 -0.75 8.92 37.54
CA HIS A 469 -0.21 8.57 36.23
C HIS A 469 1.19 7.95 36.42
N LYS A 470 1.57 6.96 35.59
CA LYS A 470 2.88 6.27 35.71
C LYS A 470 3.84 6.75 34.63
N TRP A 471 5.15 6.71 34.90
CA TRP A 471 6.19 7.01 33.91
C TRP A 471 7.42 6.09 34.06
N HIS A 472 8.20 5.97 32.98
CA HIS A 472 9.45 5.19 32.96
C HIS A 472 10.59 5.93 32.25
N LEU A 473 10.74 5.77 30.94
CA LEU A 473 11.81 6.42 30.14
C LEU A 473 11.29 7.62 29.36
N SER A 474 9.99 7.64 29.09
CA SER A 474 9.23 8.66 28.38
C SER A 474 8.12 9.25 29.27
N ASN A 475 7.43 10.29 28.77
CA ASN A 475 6.40 11.01 29.51
C ASN A 475 6.84 11.49 30.90
N LEU A 476 8.10 11.94 30.97
CA LEU A 476 8.73 12.40 32.20
C LEU A 476 8.06 13.67 32.73
N PRO A 477 8.00 13.84 34.06
CA PRO A 477 7.73 15.13 34.69
C PRO A 477 8.61 16.25 34.11
N ASP A 478 8.08 17.47 33.99
CA ASP A 478 8.74 18.60 33.32
C ASP A 478 10.12 18.95 33.91
N ASP A 479 10.24 18.84 35.23
CA ASP A 479 11.48 19.04 35.96
C ASP A 479 12.54 17.99 35.59
N VAL A 480 12.17 16.71 35.51
CA VAL A 480 13.07 15.63 35.06
C VAL A 480 13.41 15.77 33.58
N LYS A 481 12.42 16.11 32.75
CA LYS A 481 12.58 16.30 31.30
C LYS A 481 13.59 17.40 30.98
N SER A 482 13.63 18.48 31.77
CA SER A 482 14.57 19.60 31.59
C SER A 482 16.05 19.22 31.75
N THR A 483 16.34 18.12 32.47
CA THR A 483 17.70 17.65 32.74
C THR A 483 18.23 16.65 31.71
N ARG A 484 17.37 16.11 30.85
CA ARG A 484 17.74 15.08 29.88
C ARG A 484 18.04 15.67 28.50
N GLU A 485 19.13 15.22 27.90
CA GLU A 485 19.47 15.52 26.52
C GLU A 485 18.47 14.86 25.56
N VAL A 486 17.93 15.65 24.66
CA VAL A 486 17.06 15.20 23.57
C VAL A 486 17.92 15.10 22.31
N ASP A 487 17.90 13.95 21.66
CA ASP A 487 18.54 13.81 20.35
C ASP A 487 17.66 14.53 19.30
N TYR A 488 18.23 15.04 18.21
CA TYR A 488 17.47 15.72 17.15
C TYR A 488 17.96 15.31 15.76
N GLY A 489 17.07 15.38 14.77
CA GLY A 489 17.39 15.27 13.35
C GLY A 489 18.16 13.99 12.99
N ASP A 490 19.38 14.17 12.49
CA ASP A 490 20.24 13.09 11.97
C ASP A 490 20.58 11.99 12.98
N ILE A 491 20.53 12.27 14.28
CA ILE A 491 20.85 11.27 15.30
C ILE A 491 19.79 10.16 15.32
N PHE A 492 18.52 10.49 15.10
CA PHE A 492 17.44 9.49 15.02
C PHE A 492 17.63 8.59 13.81
N LEU A 493 17.87 9.19 12.65
CA LEU A 493 18.08 8.43 11.43
C LEU A 493 19.29 7.49 11.55
N ASN A 494 20.38 7.91 12.23
CA ASN A 494 21.52 7.03 12.50
C ASN A 494 21.13 5.80 13.32
N ARG A 495 20.32 5.96 14.37
CA ARG A 495 19.88 4.84 15.22
C ARG A 495 18.96 3.87 14.49
N LEU A 496 18.10 4.39 13.61
CA LEU A 496 17.27 3.54 12.74
C LEU A 496 18.15 2.77 11.74
N PHE A 497 19.14 3.42 11.11
CA PHE A 497 20.10 2.75 10.22
C PHE A 497 20.92 1.68 10.97
N GLN A 498 21.38 1.98 12.18
CA GLN A 498 22.10 1.03 13.02
C GLN A 498 21.26 -0.23 13.29
N THR A 499 20.00 -0.05 13.68
CA THR A 499 19.08 -1.18 13.91
C THR A 499 18.83 -1.96 12.61
N LYS A 500 18.60 -1.28 11.49
CA LYS A 500 18.43 -1.91 10.17
C LYS A 500 19.64 -2.78 9.81
N LEU A 501 20.84 -2.26 10.05
CA LEU A 501 22.08 -2.97 9.78
C LEU A 501 22.25 -4.21 10.65
N LEU A 502 21.80 -4.16 11.92
CA LEU A 502 21.90 -5.31 12.83
C LEU A 502 21.01 -6.47 12.33
N LEU A 503 19.91 -6.12 11.66
CA LEU A 503 18.93 -7.06 11.11
C LEU A 503 19.27 -7.54 9.69
N ALA A 504 20.23 -6.92 9.00
CA ALA A 504 20.42 -7.07 7.56
C ALA A 504 20.59 -8.52 7.11
N ASP A 505 21.45 -9.31 7.77
CA ASP A 505 21.70 -10.71 7.39
C ASP A 505 20.43 -11.59 7.50
N TYR A 506 19.57 -11.31 8.48
CA TYR A 506 18.33 -12.07 8.72
C TYR A 506 17.23 -11.66 7.74
N ILE A 507 17.14 -10.37 7.43
CA ILE A 507 16.24 -9.86 6.40
C ILE A 507 16.65 -10.46 5.05
N ASP A 508 17.94 -10.41 4.70
CA ASP A 508 18.47 -10.96 3.46
C ASP A 508 18.22 -12.46 3.33
N SER A 509 18.54 -13.23 4.38
CA SER A 509 18.28 -14.68 4.41
C SER A 509 16.79 -15.01 4.27
N THR A 510 15.91 -14.16 4.81
CA THR A 510 14.45 -14.32 4.65
C THR A 510 14.07 -14.09 3.20
N PHE A 511 14.48 -12.99 2.58
CA PHE A 511 14.19 -12.72 1.16
C PHE A 511 14.73 -13.82 0.24
N GLU A 512 15.94 -14.32 0.49
CA GLU A 512 16.50 -15.46 -0.25
C GLU A 512 15.64 -16.71 -0.09
N GLY A 513 15.16 -17.00 1.12
CA GLY A 513 14.22 -18.10 1.38
C GLY A 513 12.85 -17.92 0.73
N LEU A 514 12.37 -16.67 0.58
CA LEU A 514 11.09 -16.37 -0.09
C LEU A 514 11.14 -16.60 -1.61
N VAL A 515 12.31 -16.52 -2.22
CA VAL A 515 12.49 -16.73 -3.68
C VAL A 515 13.20 -18.03 -4.02
N ASP A 516 13.44 -18.89 -3.03
CA ASP A 516 14.05 -20.19 -3.26
C ASP A 516 13.04 -21.16 -3.92
N GLN A 517 13.42 -21.64 -5.10
CA GLN A 517 12.60 -22.56 -5.90
C GLN A 517 12.48 -23.95 -5.27
N GLN A 518 13.48 -24.37 -4.49
CA GLN A 518 13.51 -25.71 -3.91
C GLN A 518 12.58 -25.84 -2.71
N SER A 519 12.38 -24.76 -1.97
CA SER A 519 11.46 -24.69 -0.84
C SER A 519 10.02 -24.33 -1.22
N LEU A 520 9.77 -23.94 -2.47
CA LEU A 520 8.43 -23.59 -2.93
C LEU A 520 7.52 -24.83 -2.96
N SER A 521 6.35 -24.76 -2.31
CA SER A 521 5.47 -25.93 -2.22
C SER A 521 4.81 -26.30 -3.53
N ILE A 522 4.39 -27.58 -3.63
CA ILE A 522 3.64 -28.05 -4.79
C ILE A 522 2.34 -27.28 -4.99
N SER A 523 1.69 -26.85 -3.90
CA SER A 523 0.46 -26.06 -3.91
C SER A 523 0.66 -24.70 -4.57
N ILE A 524 1.72 -23.98 -4.19
CA ILE A 524 2.01 -22.65 -4.77
C ILE A 524 2.45 -22.79 -6.24
N ARG A 525 3.31 -23.78 -6.55
CA ARG A 525 3.73 -24.04 -7.93
C ARG A 525 2.54 -24.40 -8.82
N TYR A 526 1.64 -25.25 -8.34
CA TYR A 526 0.43 -25.63 -9.04
C TYR A 526 -0.50 -24.42 -9.25
N PHE A 527 -0.70 -23.60 -8.22
CA PHE A 527 -1.50 -22.39 -8.31
C PHE A 527 -0.95 -21.40 -9.35
N PHE A 528 0.37 -21.19 -9.39
CA PHE A 528 1.00 -20.38 -10.44
C PHE A 528 0.81 -20.97 -11.84
N CYS A 529 0.92 -22.30 -12.00
CA CYS A 529 0.63 -22.97 -13.27
C CYS A 529 -0.82 -22.80 -13.69
N MET A 530 -1.76 -22.87 -12.74
CA MET A 530 -3.18 -22.64 -12.97
C MET A 530 -3.43 -21.21 -13.46
N LEU A 531 -2.85 -20.21 -12.80
CA LEU A 531 -2.92 -18.82 -13.25
C LEU A 531 -2.34 -18.62 -14.66
N ASP A 532 -1.24 -19.29 -14.99
CA ASP A 532 -0.65 -19.23 -16.33
C ASP A 532 -1.54 -19.87 -17.41
N ARG A 533 -2.26 -20.95 -17.07
CA ARG A 533 -3.27 -21.57 -17.96
C ARG A 533 -4.44 -20.62 -18.19
N PHE A 534 -5.00 -20.06 -17.12
CA PHE A 534 -6.05 -19.02 -17.23
C PHE A 534 -5.59 -17.83 -18.07
N GLY A 535 -4.36 -17.38 -17.86
CA GLY A 535 -3.76 -16.32 -18.65
C GLY A 535 -3.72 -16.61 -20.15
N LYS A 536 -3.39 -17.85 -20.52
CA LYS A 536 -3.38 -18.30 -21.93
C LYS A 536 -4.79 -18.40 -22.52
N ASP A 537 -5.72 -19.03 -21.78
CA ASP A 537 -7.07 -19.29 -22.25
C ASP A 537 -7.84 -17.98 -22.49
N TYR A 538 -7.67 -17.01 -21.60
CA TYR A 538 -8.34 -15.71 -21.65
C TYR A 538 -7.49 -14.58 -22.25
N LYS A 539 -6.28 -14.88 -22.74
CA LYS A 539 -5.33 -13.92 -23.36
C LYS A 539 -5.03 -12.71 -22.47
N ILE A 540 -4.77 -12.96 -21.19
CA ILE A 540 -4.41 -11.93 -20.21
C ILE A 540 -2.95 -11.53 -20.39
N ASP A 541 -2.66 -10.25 -20.22
CA ASP A 541 -1.29 -9.72 -20.28
C ASP A 541 -0.40 -10.32 -19.19
N SER A 542 0.87 -10.58 -19.53
CA SER A 542 1.86 -11.17 -18.63
C SER A 542 2.12 -10.28 -17.40
N GLU A 543 2.05 -8.96 -17.56
CA GLU A 543 2.23 -8.03 -16.43
C GLU A 543 1.08 -8.13 -15.41
N VAL A 544 -0.14 -8.33 -15.91
CA VAL A 544 -1.33 -8.51 -15.05
C VAL A 544 -1.25 -9.85 -14.32
N LEU A 545 -0.88 -10.93 -15.02
CA LEU A 545 -0.69 -12.26 -14.41
C LEU A 545 0.41 -12.25 -13.35
N GLN A 546 1.52 -11.56 -13.61
CA GLN A 546 2.59 -11.40 -12.63
C GLN A 546 2.09 -10.64 -11.40
N SER A 547 1.28 -9.59 -11.59
CA SER A 547 0.67 -8.84 -10.48
C SER A 547 -0.25 -9.71 -9.63
N TRP A 548 -1.05 -10.61 -10.24
CA TRP A 548 -1.87 -11.57 -9.51
C TRP A 548 -1.04 -12.57 -8.72
N LYS A 549 0.04 -13.09 -9.30
CA LYS A 549 0.98 -13.98 -8.59
C LYS A 549 1.62 -13.28 -7.41
N ILE A 550 2.06 -12.02 -7.58
CA ILE A 550 2.61 -11.19 -6.51
C ILE A 550 1.59 -10.99 -5.40
N GLU A 551 0.36 -10.61 -5.74
CA GLU A 551 -0.68 -10.35 -4.75
C GLU A 551 -0.98 -11.61 -3.92
N CYS A 552 -1.24 -12.75 -4.58
CA CYS A 552 -1.50 -13.99 -3.88
C CYS A 552 -0.30 -14.50 -3.06
N TYR A 553 0.93 -14.26 -3.49
CA TYR A 553 2.13 -14.80 -2.86
C TYR A 553 2.74 -13.86 -1.82
N ALA A 554 3.09 -12.65 -2.21
CA ALA A 554 3.74 -11.70 -1.29
C ALA A 554 2.72 -11.13 -0.29
N THR A 555 1.57 -10.64 -0.78
CA THR A 555 0.59 -9.92 0.05
C THR A 555 -0.27 -10.87 0.88
N GLN A 556 -0.81 -11.92 0.28
CA GLN A 556 -1.76 -12.80 0.98
C GLN A 556 -1.07 -13.90 1.80
N ILE A 557 0.17 -14.26 1.51
CA ILE A 557 0.87 -15.35 2.20
C ILE A 557 1.99 -14.84 3.10
N TRP A 558 3.04 -14.24 2.53
CA TRP A 558 4.26 -14.00 3.29
C TRP A 558 4.21 -12.76 4.16
N ALA A 559 3.54 -11.70 3.70
CA ALA A 559 3.38 -10.47 4.45
C ALA A 559 2.72 -10.70 5.83
N PRO A 560 1.60 -11.45 5.95
CA PRO A 560 1.02 -11.71 7.26
C PRO A 560 1.89 -12.60 8.15
N LEU A 561 2.57 -13.62 7.59
CA LEU A 561 3.47 -14.48 8.36
C LEU A 561 4.68 -13.72 8.94
N ILE A 562 5.17 -12.69 8.25
CA ILE A 562 6.25 -11.83 8.75
C ILE A 562 5.73 -10.84 9.80
N GLY A 563 4.56 -10.25 9.57
CA GLY A 563 3.97 -9.27 10.49
C GLY A 563 3.44 -9.90 11.79
N LYS A 564 2.98 -11.15 11.73
CA LYS A 564 2.33 -11.89 12.82
C LYS A 564 2.90 -13.32 12.92
N PRO A 565 4.10 -13.48 13.49
CA PRO A 565 4.76 -14.77 13.59
C PRO A 565 4.06 -15.75 14.54
N ASP A 566 3.21 -15.28 15.46
CA ASP A 566 2.33 -16.05 16.34
C ASP A 566 1.24 -16.85 15.60
N ILE A 567 0.99 -16.55 14.33
CA ILE A 567 0.18 -17.41 13.45
C ILE A 567 0.86 -18.77 13.26
N LEU A 568 2.17 -18.77 13.05
CA LEU A 568 2.95 -19.95 12.67
C LEU A 568 3.67 -20.60 13.85
N PHE A 569 4.09 -19.81 14.84
CA PHE A 569 4.90 -20.25 15.97
C PHE A 569 4.18 -20.02 17.29
N ASP A 570 4.39 -20.92 18.26
CA ASP A 570 3.94 -20.76 19.64
C ASP A 570 4.87 -19.78 20.36
N VAL A 571 4.67 -18.49 20.07
CA VAL A 571 5.45 -17.37 20.58
C VAL A 571 4.53 -16.26 21.09
N ASN A 572 4.94 -15.57 22.15
CA ASN A 572 4.31 -14.33 22.57
C ASN A 572 5.11 -13.17 21.96
N VAL A 573 4.53 -12.46 20.99
CA VAL A 573 5.18 -11.33 20.31
C VAL A 573 5.02 -10.08 21.18
N PRO A 574 6.12 -9.50 21.70
CA PRO A 574 6.01 -8.29 22.51
C PRO A 574 5.55 -7.10 21.69
N GLY A 575 4.67 -6.25 22.24
CA GLY A 575 4.13 -5.08 21.53
C GLY A 575 5.18 -4.04 21.07
N HIS A 576 6.39 -4.05 21.63
CA HIS A 576 7.51 -3.21 21.18
C HIS A 576 8.27 -3.80 19.97
N VAL A 577 8.05 -5.08 19.65
CA VAL A 577 8.62 -5.80 18.50
C VAL A 577 7.72 -5.68 17.26
N GLU A 578 6.40 -5.71 17.45
CA GLU A 578 5.40 -5.63 16.37
C GLU A 578 5.65 -4.50 15.35
N PRO A 579 5.99 -3.25 15.75
CA PRO A 579 6.21 -2.17 14.80
C PRO A 579 7.36 -2.42 13.82
N CYS A 580 8.40 -3.17 14.23
CA CYS A 580 9.49 -3.56 13.35
C CYS A 580 9.01 -4.63 12.35
N LEU A 581 8.26 -5.62 12.81
CA LEU A 581 7.70 -6.68 11.96
C LEU A 581 6.72 -6.12 10.92
N ASP A 582 5.90 -5.14 11.30
CA ASP A 582 4.98 -4.45 10.40
C ASP A 582 5.70 -3.69 9.28
N ILE A 583 6.82 -3.04 9.59
CA ILE A 583 7.65 -2.37 8.59
C ILE A 583 8.26 -3.40 7.64
N LEU A 584 8.79 -4.51 8.17
CA LEU A 584 9.36 -5.57 7.33
C LEU A 584 8.29 -6.22 6.44
N ARG A 585 7.09 -6.44 6.96
CA ARG A 585 5.92 -6.86 6.18
C ARG A 585 5.68 -5.92 5.00
N GLN A 586 5.62 -4.61 5.24
CA GLN A 586 5.43 -3.62 4.18
C GLN A 586 6.59 -3.61 3.18
N VAL A 587 7.83 -3.74 3.65
CA VAL A 587 9.02 -3.82 2.79
C VAL A 587 8.96 -5.03 1.86
N VAL A 588 8.45 -6.18 2.32
CA VAL A 588 8.25 -7.36 1.47
C VAL A 588 7.25 -7.04 0.36
N VAL A 589 6.05 -6.56 0.70
CA VAL A 589 5.04 -6.20 -0.32
C VAL A 589 5.62 -5.23 -1.35
N GLU A 590 6.26 -4.15 -0.90
CA GLU A 590 6.85 -3.14 -1.78
C GLU A 590 8.05 -3.65 -2.61
N SER A 591 8.74 -4.69 -2.16
CA SER A 591 9.84 -5.29 -2.94
C SER A 591 9.30 -6.11 -4.11
N PHE A 592 8.17 -6.78 -3.92
CA PHE A 592 7.54 -7.58 -4.97
C PHE A 592 6.74 -6.72 -5.97
N THR A 593 6.19 -5.56 -5.54
CA THR A 593 5.51 -4.66 -6.48
C THR A 593 6.50 -3.89 -7.37
N GLN A 594 6.09 -3.50 -8.57
CA GLN A 594 6.96 -2.81 -9.55
C GLN A 594 7.06 -1.27 -9.33
N THR A 595 6.54 -0.73 -8.23
CA THR A 595 6.59 0.73 -7.98
C THR A 595 7.95 1.14 -7.41
N ALA A 596 8.87 1.54 -8.28
CA ALA A 596 10.13 2.17 -7.88
C ALA A 596 9.95 3.69 -7.78
N HIS A 597 9.62 4.20 -6.60
CA HIS A 597 9.62 5.65 -6.36
C HIS A 597 11.06 6.18 -6.26
N GLU A 598 11.34 7.31 -6.90
CA GLU A 598 12.60 8.03 -6.70
C GLU A 598 12.63 8.60 -5.28
N VAL A 599 13.65 8.21 -4.51
CA VAL A 599 13.82 8.64 -3.14
C VAL A 599 14.58 9.98 -3.07
N ASN A 600 14.08 10.90 -2.26
CA ASN A 600 14.62 12.23 -2.01
C ASN A 600 14.63 12.53 -0.48
N LYS A 601 15.07 13.74 -0.09
CA LYS A 601 15.18 14.13 1.34
C LYS A 601 13.83 14.21 2.07
N GLU A 602 12.73 14.28 1.34
CA GLU A 602 11.36 14.41 1.87
C GLU A 602 10.62 13.06 1.90
N SER A 603 11.26 12.00 1.39
CA SER A 603 10.68 10.66 1.41
C SER A 603 10.53 10.14 2.85
N PRO A 604 9.47 9.39 3.16
CA PRO A 604 9.29 8.75 4.46
C PRO A 604 10.53 7.95 4.89
N THR A 605 10.85 7.96 6.18
CA THR A 605 12.06 7.35 6.73
C THR A 605 12.21 5.86 6.37
N GLN A 606 11.11 5.10 6.35
CA GLN A 606 11.12 3.70 5.94
C GLN A 606 11.53 3.52 4.47
N GLN A 607 11.13 4.43 3.58
CA GLN A 607 11.57 4.42 2.18
C GLN A 607 13.06 4.73 2.09
N LEU A 608 13.58 5.66 2.91
CA LEU A 608 15.02 5.97 2.98
C LEU A 608 15.84 4.75 3.42
N LEU A 609 15.40 4.07 4.48
CA LEU A 609 16.10 2.94 5.11
C LEU A 609 16.30 1.76 4.16
N PHE A 610 15.24 1.38 3.42
CA PHE A 610 15.18 0.16 2.61
C PHE A 610 15.28 0.39 1.10
N HIS A 611 15.50 1.62 0.62
CA HIS A 611 15.54 1.90 -0.82
C HIS A 611 16.54 1.03 -1.59
N LYS A 612 17.78 0.96 -1.08
CA LYS A 612 18.87 0.18 -1.67
C LYS A 612 18.54 -1.32 -1.66
N ASP A 613 18.01 -1.81 -0.55
CA ASP A 613 17.72 -3.24 -0.35
C ASP A 613 16.60 -3.69 -1.28
N LYS A 614 15.52 -2.91 -1.41
CA LYS A 614 14.41 -3.17 -2.33
C LYS A 614 14.87 -3.34 -3.78
N LEU A 615 15.82 -2.51 -4.24
CA LEU A 615 16.38 -2.64 -5.59
C LEU A 615 17.13 -3.97 -5.76
N ARG A 616 17.92 -4.37 -4.75
CA ARG A 616 18.63 -5.66 -4.76
C ARG A 616 17.66 -6.85 -4.68
N TYR A 617 16.60 -6.77 -3.88
CA TYR A 617 15.60 -7.84 -3.80
C TYR A 617 14.83 -7.99 -5.11
N ARG A 618 14.56 -6.89 -5.84
CA ARG A 618 13.97 -6.97 -7.18
C ARG A 618 14.82 -7.76 -8.17
N ASP A 619 16.13 -7.61 -8.14
CA ASP A 619 17.04 -8.41 -8.98
C ASP A 619 16.91 -9.93 -8.73
N LEU A 620 16.46 -10.33 -7.52
CA LEU A 620 16.18 -11.71 -7.15
C LEU A 620 14.74 -12.14 -7.52
N ILE A 621 13.76 -11.24 -7.38
CA ILE A 621 12.33 -11.50 -7.59
C ILE A 621 11.96 -11.53 -9.08
N ASP A 622 12.52 -10.64 -9.90
CA ASP A 622 12.20 -10.56 -11.34
C ASP A 622 12.35 -11.91 -12.07
N PRO A 623 13.46 -12.67 -11.88
CA PRO A 623 13.58 -13.99 -12.49
C PRO A 623 12.82 -15.10 -11.73
N PHE A 624 12.33 -14.87 -10.51
CA PHE A 624 11.71 -15.91 -9.68
C PHE A 624 10.46 -16.50 -10.33
N PHE A 625 9.48 -15.66 -10.70
CA PHE A 625 8.20 -16.13 -11.23
C PHE A 625 8.33 -16.84 -12.59
N THR A 626 9.38 -16.55 -13.36
CA THR A 626 9.63 -17.18 -14.67
C THR A 626 10.35 -18.53 -14.55
N ARG A 627 10.97 -18.82 -13.40
CA ARG A 627 11.73 -20.06 -13.14
C ARG A 627 10.94 -21.13 -12.40
N VAL A 628 9.69 -20.83 -12.05
CA VAL A 628 8.80 -21.76 -11.34
C VAL A 628 8.66 -23.06 -12.13
N ILE A 629 9.03 -24.17 -11.50
CA ILE A 629 8.95 -25.51 -12.11
C ILE A 629 7.46 -25.89 -12.26
N PRO A 630 6.99 -26.23 -13.48
CA PRO A 630 5.60 -26.59 -13.68
C PRO A 630 5.19 -27.88 -12.97
N VAL A 631 3.95 -27.94 -12.49
CA VAL A 631 3.37 -29.10 -11.80
C VAL A 631 2.21 -29.66 -12.61
N THR A 632 2.12 -30.99 -12.71
CA THR A 632 0.99 -31.67 -13.36
C THR A 632 -0.18 -31.89 -12.40
N ASP A 633 -1.40 -32.01 -12.93
CA ASP A 633 -2.59 -32.26 -12.10
C ASP A 633 -2.46 -33.58 -11.32
N LYS A 634 -1.85 -34.61 -11.93
CA LYS A 634 -1.62 -35.91 -11.28
C LYS A 634 -0.69 -35.78 -10.07
N GLU A 635 0.42 -35.04 -10.20
CA GLU A 635 1.36 -34.83 -9.10
C GLU A 635 0.71 -34.05 -7.95
N PHE A 636 -0.01 -32.97 -8.28
CA PHE A 636 -0.71 -32.16 -7.29
C PHE A 636 -1.76 -32.97 -6.51
N TRP A 637 -2.68 -33.65 -7.21
CA TRP A 637 -3.74 -34.41 -6.55
C TRP A 637 -3.22 -35.59 -5.73
N SER A 638 -2.10 -36.20 -6.14
CA SER A 638 -1.44 -37.25 -5.36
C SER A 638 -0.95 -36.73 -4.01
N GLU A 639 -0.31 -35.56 -3.97
CA GLU A 639 0.16 -34.96 -2.73
C GLU A 639 -1.01 -34.55 -1.83
N ILE A 640 -2.02 -33.89 -2.40
CA ILE A 640 -3.18 -33.40 -1.63
C ILE A 640 -3.96 -34.56 -0.99
N ASP A 641 -4.10 -35.70 -1.67
CA ASP A 641 -4.76 -36.87 -1.10
C ASP A 641 -3.94 -37.48 0.05
N GLU A 642 -2.62 -37.57 -0.09
CA GLU A 642 -1.73 -38.02 0.99
C GLU A 642 -1.84 -37.11 2.22
N MET A 643 -1.78 -35.79 2.02
CA MET A 643 -1.94 -34.79 3.07
C MET A 643 -3.32 -34.89 3.74
N SER A 644 -4.40 -34.97 2.95
CA SER A 644 -5.77 -35.09 3.44
C SER A 644 -5.94 -36.32 4.34
N ASN A 645 -5.35 -37.45 3.94
CA ASN A 645 -5.43 -38.68 4.72
C ASN A 645 -4.62 -38.63 6.01
N LYS A 646 -3.45 -37.99 6.01
CA LYS A 646 -2.65 -37.75 7.22
C LYS A 646 -3.40 -36.84 8.21
N GLN A 647 -3.96 -35.74 7.71
CA GLN A 647 -4.62 -34.72 8.51
C GLN A 647 -5.95 -35.18 9.12
N LYS A 648 -6.70 -36.08 8.46
CA LYS A 648 -7.93 -36.67 9.02
C LYS A 648 -7.72 -37.35 10.37
N ALA A 649 -6.55 -37.95 10.61
CA ALA A 649 -6.23 -38.61 11.87
C ALA A 649 -5.82 -37.62 12.97
N ASP A 650 -5.11 -36.55 12.60
CA ASP A 650 -4.45 -35.65 13.55
C ASP A 650 -5.32 -34.47 13.99
N LEU A 651 -6.18 -33.95 13.10
CA LEU A 651 -6.84 -32.65 13.31
C LEU A 651 -8.07 -32.64 14.20
N LYS A 652 -8.78 -33.77 14.29
CA LYS A 652 -10.03 -33.91 15.06
C LYS A 652 -11.04 -32.76 14.86
N PHE A 653 -11.06 -32.08 13.71
CA PHE A 653 -12.09 -31.08 13.42
C PHE A 653 -13.46 -31.76 13.36
N SER A 654 -14.44 -31.19 14.05
CA SER A 654 -15.80 -31.71 14.07
C SER A 654 -16.51 -31.37 12.76
N ARG A 655 -16.54 -32.34 11.84
CA ARG A 655 -17.33 -32.22 10.60
C ARG A 655 -18.79 -31.84 10.89
N GLN A 656 -19.37 -32.42 11.94
CA GLN A 656 -20.74 -32.12 12.35
C GLN A 656 -20.90 -30.65 12.72
N SER A 657 -20.07 -30.14 13.62
CA SER A 657 -20.14 -28.74 14.06
C SER A 657 -19.91 -27.76 12.91
N THR A 658 -19.02 -28.09 11.97
CA THR A 658 -18.82 -27.28 10.75
C THR A 658 -20.05 -27.27 9.86
N LEU A 659 -20.67 -28.44 9.60
CA LEU A 659 -21.87 -28.53 8.78
C LEU A 659 -23.05 -27.81 9.44
N ASP A 660 -23.21 -27.94 10.75
CA ASP A 660 -24.25 -27.25 11.52
C ASP A 660 -24.08 -25.73 11.40
N GLN A 661 -22.85 -25.21 11.57
CA GLN A 661 -22.57 -23.78 11.42
C GLN A 661 -22.79 -23.29 9.98
N LEU A 662 -22.36 -24.05 8.96
CA LEU A 662 -22.59 -23.70 7.55
C LEU A 662 -24.09 -23.66 7.23
N TYR A 663 -24.85 -24.62 7.73
CA TYR A 663 -26.30 -24.65 7.56
C TYR A 663 -26.96 -23.44 8.23
N GLN A 664 -26.64 -23.18 9.50
CA GLN A 664 -27.24 -22.09 10.27
C GLN A 664 -26.87 -20.69 9.72
N LEU A 665 -25.61 -20.47 9.36
CA LEU A 665 -25.12 -19.16 8.91
C LEU A 665 -25.50 -18.85 7.47
N PHE A 666 -25.51 -19.85 6.58
CA PHE A 666 -25.70 -19.63 5.14
C PHE A 666 -27.01 -20.21 4.61
N ILE A 667 -27.28 -21.51 4.83
CA ILE A 667 -28.44 -22.16 4.22
C ILE A 667 -29.76 -21.62 4.78
N VAL A 668 -29.90 -21.52 6.10
CA VAL A 668 -31.12 -20.97 6.73
C VAL A 668 -31.36 -19.51 6.31
N LYS A 669 -30.28 -18.74 6.19
CA LYS A 669 -30.35 -17.29 5.92
C LYS A 669 -30.60 -16.96 4.45
N TYR A 670 -30.03 -17.74 3.53
CA TYR A 670 -30.02 -17.46 2.09
C TYR A 670 -30.67 -18.60 1.27
N ARG A 671 -31.57 -19.39 1.88
CA ARG A 671 -32.22 -20.55 1.25
C ARG A 671 -32.78 -20.23 -0.14
N ARG A 672 -33.58 -19.16 -0.26
CA ARG A 672 -34.21 -18.81 -1.54
C ARG A 672 -33.19 -18.44 -2.59
N GLU A 673 -32.27 -17.54 -2.26
CA GLU A 673 -31.25 -17.06 -3.20
C GLU A 673 -30.39 -18.22 -3.71
N ILE A 674 -30.00 -19.14 -2.84
CA ILE A 674 -29.22 -20.33 -3.22
C ILE A 674 -30.04 -21.27 -4.11
N ILE A 675 -31.30 -21.51 -3.78
CA ILE A 675 -32.18 -22.38 -4.58
C ILE A 675 -32.45 -21.77 -5.96
N ASP A 676 -32.78 -20.48 -6.03
CA ASP A 676 -33.00 -19.76 -7.27
C ASP A 676 -31.75 -19.83 -8.18
N ASP A 677 -30.55 -19.60 -7.63
CA ASP A 677 -29.28 -19.71 -8.37
C ASP A 677 -29.04 -21.15 -8.87
N LEU A 678 -29.32 -22.16 -8.04
CA LEU A 678 -29.21 -23.58 -8.43
C LEU A 678 -30.24 -23.96 -9.51
N GLU A 679 -31.39 -23.28 -9.55
CA GLU A 679 -32.42 -23.39 -10.58
C GLU A 679 -32.16 -22.50 -11.79
N ASP A 680 -31.07 -21.74 -11.85
CA ASP A 680 -30.69 -20.98 -13.03
C ASP A 680 -29.57 -21.66 -13.82
N ILE A 681 -28.66 -22.35 -13.14
CA ILE A 681 -27.51 -23.05 -13.75
C ILE A 681 -27.94 -24.38 -14.40
N GLU A 682 -27.75 -24.54 -15.72
CA GLU A 682 -28.14 -25.75 -16.48
C GLU A 682 -27.54 -27.04 -15.91
N GLU A 683 -26.26 -27.04 -15.58
CA GLU A 683 -25.55 -28.21 -15.04
C GLU A 683 -26.10 -28.65 -13.67
N SER A 684 -26.61 -27.69 -12.88
CA SER A 684 -27.25 -27.94 -11.58
C SER A 684 -28.63 -28.56 -11.72
N LYS A 685 -29.40 -28.12 -12.74
CA LYS A 685 -30.73 -28.69 -13.07
C LYS A 685 -30.62 -30.16 -13.44
N ASP A 686 -29.66 -30.50 -14.29
CA ASP A 686 -29.42 -31.88 -14.74
C ASP A 686 -29.11 -32.82 -13.57
N LEU A 687 -28.41 -32.31 -12.54
CA LEU A 687 -28.05 -33.05 -11.33
C LEU A 687 -29.07 -32.90 -10.19
N GLN A 688 -30.12 -32.10 -10.39
CA GLN A 688 -31.21 -31.80 -9.45
C GLN A 688 -30.70 -31.31 -8.08
N PHE A 689 -29.72 -30.41 -8.06
CA PHE A 689 -29.13 -29.95 -6.79
C PHE A 689 -30.11 -29.13 -5.93
N ALA A 690 -30.98 -28.31 -6.53
CA ALA A 690 -32.02 -27.58 -5.80
C ALA A 690 -32.93 -28.53 -5.01
N ASN A 691 -33.49 -29.54 -5.67
CA ASN A 691 -34.35 -30.54 -5.03
C ASN A 691 -33.63 -31.32 -3.92
N LYS A 692 -32.37 -31.69 -4.12
CA LYS A 692 -31.56 -32.38 -3.10
C LYS A 692 -31.28 -31.50 -1.89
N LEU A 693 -31.03 -30.21 -2.09
CA LEU A 693 -30.82 -29.28 -1.00
C LEU A 693 -32.10 -29.08 -0.20
N GLU A 694 -33.25 -28.96 -0.87
CA GLU A 694 -34.55 -28.89 -0.19
C GLU A 694 -34.85 -30.15 0.64
N GLU A 695 -34.56 -31.34 0.09
CA GLU A 695 -34.69 -32.60 0.84
C GLU A 695 -33.82 -32.61 2.11
N VAL A 696 -32.58 -32.10 2.02
CA VAL A 696 -31.70 -31.98 3.20
C VAL A 696 -32.25 -30.99 4.21
N ILE A 697 -32.80 -29.86 3.77
CA ILE A 697 -33.38 -28.84 4.66
C ILE A 697 -34.58 -29.41 5.39
N ASP A 698 -35.50 -30.05 4.67
CA ASP A 698 -36.71 -30.64 5.24
C ASP A 698 -36.36 -31.73 6.27
N LEU A 699 -35.38 -32.59 5.98
CA LEU A 699 -34.89 -33.61 6.93
C LEU A 699 -34.32 -33.01 8.23
N ILE A 700 -33.62 -31.88 8.15
CA ILE A 700 -33.05 -31.18 9.32
C ILE A 700 -34.14 -30.46 10.12
N GLU A 701 -35.14 -29.87 9.45
CA GLU A 701 -36.28 -29.22 10.09
C GLU A 701 -37.18 -30.26 10.80
N GLU A 702 -37.43 -31.41 10.18
CA GLU A 702 -38.20 -32.50 10.80
C GLU A 702 -37.50 -33.03 12.07
N THR A 703 -36.19 -33.28 12.00
CA THR A 703 -35.43 -33.81 13.14
C THR A 703 -35.24 -32.83 14.30
N SER A 704 -35.33 -31.52 14.05
CA SER A 704 -35.29 -30.48 15.10
C SER A 704 -36.65 -30.20 15.74
N SER A 705 -37.75 -30.64 15.10
CA SER A 705 -39.12 -30.51 15.64
C SER A 705 -39.51 -31.64 16.62
N ASP A 706 -38.77 -32.75 16.62
CA ASP A 706 -38.98 -33.93 17.48
C ASP A 706 -38.07 -33.95 18.74
N SER A 707 -37.24 -32.92 18.94
CA SER A 707 -36.39 -32.70 20.13
C SER A 707 -36.86 -31.50 20.93
#